data_AF-A0A2V9YCK3-F1
#
_entry.id   AF-A0A2V9YCK3-F1
#
_cell.length_a   1.000
_cell.length_b   1.000
_cell.length_c   1.000
_cell.angle_alpha   90.00
_cell.angle_beta   90.00
_cell.angle_gamma   90.00
#
_symmetry.space_group_name_H-M   'P 1'
#
loop_
_entity.id
_entity.type
_entity.pdbx_description
1 polymer ?
#
loop_
_entity_poly.entity_id
_entity_poly.type
_entity_poly.pdbx_seq_one_letter_code
_entity_poly.pdbx_strand_id
1 'polypeptide(L)'
;RLGYWHVGVPPSGPMDTLAFRLANRLVANRNDAAGLEMTLTGPTLRFACEATIALTGADFSARLNGDPLPRWQAVAVKADSLLELGSAQDSGARAYLAVAGGIDTPMYLGSRSTFILGKFGGQGRVLRSGDVLHLSDAGSVPRELRKLSESATPRYGREWEIGVLYGPHGAPDFFMPEDIEIFFSTAWKVHYNSDRTGVRLIGPKPRWARRDGGEAGLHPSNIHDNAYAVGTVDFTGDMPVILGPDGPSLGGFVCPATIVEAEIWKMGQLKAGDLVRFRRLSAVQAEGLRVQVERCVETLSSPLPDRPESVKEDAVISNKPATNGAPAVVCRADGDRYLLIEYGPNVLDLNLRFRVHALEERLRAANLPGIIDITPGIRSLHIHYDARIRREELLEALDACERRIPDLDNITVESRVVHLPLSWDDPATQLAIRKYMQSVRRDAPWCPSNIEFIRRINGLNSIDDVYRIVFGASYLVLGLGDVYLGAPVATPVDPRHRLVTTKYNPARTWTAENSVGIGGAYLCVYGMEGPGGYQFVGRTVQMWNTFHSTAEFPAGTPWLLRFFDELRFYPVSAQELLEIREGFPRGRYPLRIEPREFRLREYHAFLKSIKTEAEAFKKHQQAAFEAERERWAAAGQAEYIEPPEAVEPAAETDVPEGCSPVRSPISASVWNVSVEAGQRVEAGQKLMILEAMKTEIAVTAPRAGIVHSLACAAGALVWAGQTLLLLAEAAA
;
A
#
# COMPACT_ATOMS: atom_id res chain seq x y z
N ARG A 1 8.54 -3.57 10.66
CA ARG A 1 8.87 -2.17 11.03
C ARG A 1 7.64 -1.49 11.63
N LEU A 2 7.39 -1.65 12.92
CA LEU A 2 6.15 -1.19 13.58
C LEU A 2 6.37 0.16 14.30
N GLY A 3 5.30 0.89 14.62
CA GLY A 3 5.34 2.16 15.35
C GLY A 3 5.37 3.42 14.48
N TYR A 4 5.35 3.27 13.15
CA TYR A 4 5.49 4.36 12.18
C TYR A 4 4.34 4.43 11.17
N TRP A 5 3.23 3.71 11.42
CA TRP A 5 2.08 3.70 10.50
C TRP A 5 1.43 5.09 10.39
N HIS A 6 1.44 5.85 11.49
CA HIS A 6 0.95 7.23 11.56
C HIS A 6 1.69 8.26 10.69
N VAL A 7 2.85 7.89 10.14
CA VAL A 7 3.59 8.70 9.15
C VAL A 7 3.73 7.98 7.80
N GLY A 8 2.96 6.91 7.57
CA GLY A 8 2.98 6.15 6.32
C GLY A 8 4.27 5.42 6.03
N VAL A 9 4.92 4.91 7.07
CA VAL A 9 6.02 3.96 6.91
C VAL A 9 5.44 2.56 7.10
N PRO A 10 5.44 1.72 6.05
CA PRO A 10 4.83 0.41 6.15
C PRO A 10 5.66 -0.58 6.98
N PRO A 11 5.02 -1.62 7.54
CA PRO A 11 5.73 -2.65 8.29
C PRO A 11 6.71 -3.41 7.42
N SER A 12 6.42 -3.55 6.11
CA SER A 12 7.13 -4.45 5.21
C SER A 12 7.21 -5.87 5.81
N GLY A 13 8.36 -6.52 5.70
CA GLY A 13 8.52 -7.89 6.20
C GLY A 13 7.91 -8.91 5.25
N PRO A 14 7.81 -10.18 5.68
CA PRO A 14 7.33 -11.26 4.83
C PRO A 14 5.85 -11.06 4.48
N MET A 15 5.50 -11.31 3.21
CA MET A 15 4.10 -11.26 2.76
C MET A 15 3.30 -12.50 3.18
N ASP A 16 3.93 -13.67 3.21
CA ASP A 16 3.47 -14.87 3.92
C ASP A 16 4.27 -14.98 5.22
N THR A 17 3.64 -14.49 6.30
CA THR A 17 4.22 -14.44 7.64
C THR A 17 4.40 -15.83 8.25
N LEU A 18 3.58 -16.80 7.88
CA LEU A 18 3.60 -18.16 8.44
C LEU A 18 4.82 -18.94 7.94
N ALA A 19 5.02 -19.01 6.63
CA ALA A 19 6.14 -19.71 6.03
C ALA A 19 7.48 -19.12 6.49
N PHE A 20 7.58 -17.78 6.58
CA PHE A 20 8.77 -17.11 7.09
C PHE A 20 9.09 -17.46 8.56
N ARG A 21 8.07 -17.46 9.42
CA ARG A 21 8.23 -17.82 10.84
C ARG A 21 8.62 -19.29 11.00
N LEU A 22 8.01 -20.19 10.22
CA LEU A 22 8.35 -21.61 10.21
C LEU A 22 9.79 -21.85 9.73
N ALA A 23 10.27 -21.15 8.69
CA ALA A 23 11.66 -21.24 8.24
C ALA A 23 12.63 -20.86 9.36
N ASN A 24 12.41 -19.71 10.00
CA ASN A 24 13.25 -19.25 11.11
C ASN A 24 13.21 -20.22 12.30
N ARG A 25 12.03 -20.74 12.64
CA ARG A 25 11.88 -21.70 13.74
C ARG A 25 12.63 -23.01 13.50
N LEU A 26 12.62 -23.51 12.26
CA LEU A 26 13.32 -24.74 11.86
C LEU A 26 14.83 -24.64 12.10
N VAL A 27 15.43 -23.47 11.82
CA VAL A 27 16.85 -23.20 12.07
C VAL A 27 17.13 -22.60 13.45
N ALA A 28 16.14 -22.61 14.35
CA ALA A 28 16.22 -22.09 15.72
C ALA A 28 16.55 -20.59 15.83
N ASN A 29 16.21 -19.81 14.81
CA ASN A 29 16.36 -18.36 14.85
C ASN A 29 15.40 -17.71 15.85
N ARG A 30 15.81 -16.54 16.34
CA ARG A 30 14.94 -15.60 17.04
C ARG A 30 13.88 -15.04 16.08
N ASN A 31 12.77 -14.55 16.62
CA ASN A 31 11.67 -13.99 15.83
C ASN A 31 12.05 -12.70 15.06
N ASP A 32 13.16 -12.06 15.42
CA ASP A 32 13.69 -10.84 14.80
C ASP A 32 14.79 -11.11 13.73
N ALA A 33 15.10 -12.38 13.47
CA ALA A 33 16.10 -12.77 12.48
C ALA A 33 15.63 -12.44 11.05
N ALA A 34 16.56 -11.93 10.24
CA ALA A 34 16.30 -11.67 8.82
C ALA A 34 16.48 -12.96 8.00
N GLY A 35 15.63 -13.13 6.99
CA GLY A 35 15.72 -14.16 5.97
C GLY A 35 15.34 -13.59 4.59
N LEU A 36 15.46 -14.39 3.54
CA LEU A 36 15.11 -13.98 2.19
C LEU A 36 13.68 -14.36 1.84
N GLU A 37 12.94 -13.41 1.27
CA GLU A 37 11.70 -13.66 0.54
C GLU A 37 12.03 -13.73 -0.95
N MET A 38 11.57 -14.79 -1.63
CA MET A 38 11.71 -14.97 -3.07
C MET A 38 10.32 -15.02 -3.68
N THR A 39 10.11 -14.29 -4.77
CA THR A 39 8.79 -14.12 -5.40
C THR A 39 8.86 -14.57 -6.85
N LEU A 40 8.07 -15.59 -7.20
CA LEU A 40 7.94 -16.22 -8.52
C LEU A 40 9.20 -16.88 -9.12
N THR A 41 10.38 -16.32 -8.91
CA THR A 41 11.67 -16.90 -9.32
C THR A 41 12.68 -16.72 -8.20
N GLY A 42 13.46 -17.78 -7.95
CA GLY A 42 14.47 -17.80 -6.90
C GLY A 42 15.87 -17.51 -7.44
N PRO A 43 16.83 -17.21 -6.55
CA PRO A 43 18.21 -16.96 -6.91
C PRO A 43 19.04 -18.25 -7.02
N THR A 44 20.22 -18.12 -7.62
CA THR A 44 21.35 -19.04 -7.38
C THR A 44 22.28 -18.42 -6.34
N LEU A 45 22.53 -19.14 -5.24
CA LEU A 45 23.32 -18.69 -4.10
C LEU A 45 24.50 -19.62 -3.87
N ARG A 46 25.69 -19.06 -3.66
CA ARG A 46 26.89 -19.81 -3.26
C ARG A 46 27.20 -19.53 -1.80
N PHE A 47 27.34 -20.57 -1.01
CA PHE A 47 27.69 -20.45 0.41
C PHE A 47 29.22 -20.39 0.55
N ALA A 48 29.77 -19.29 1.03
CA ALA A 48 31.22 -19.16 1.27
C ALA A 48 31.68 -19.86 2.55
N CYS A 49 30.75 -20.24 3.42
CA CYS A 49 30.99 -20.89 4.70
C CYS A 49 29.95 -21.99 4.94
N GLU A 50 30.20 -22.82 5.95
CA GLU A 50 29.20 -23.78 6.41
C GLU A 50 27.99 -23.05 7.02
N ALA A 51 26.80 -23.59 6.80
CA ALA A 51 25.55 -23.00 7.27
C ALA A 51 24.50 -24.08 7.58
N THR A 52 23.46 -23.71 8.31
CA THR A 52 22.22 -24.49 8.39
C THR A 52 21.09 -23.65 7.85
N ILE A 53 20.34 -24.18 6.89
CA ILE A 53 19.28 -23.46 6.19
C ILE A 53 17.93 -24.16 6.32
N ALA A 54 16.84 -23.44 6.11
CA ALA A 54 15.52 -24.01 5.87
C ALA A 54 14.83 -23.25 4.74
N LEU A 55 14.26 -24.00 3.79
CA LEU A 55 13.43 -23.47 2.71
C LEU A 55 11.97 -23.85 2.96
N THR A 56 11.10 -22.84 3.01
CA THR A 56 9.65 -22.99 3.20
C THR A 56 8.89 -22.16 2.14
N GLY A 57 7.56 -22.24 2.15
CA GLY A 57 6.75 -21.58 1.15
C GLY A 57 6.54 -22.44 -0.10
N ALA A 58 6.17 -21.78 -1.19
CA ALA A 58 5.89 -22.39 -2.48
C ALA A 58 7.09 -23.23 -2.99
N ASP A 59 6.80 -24.22 -3.84
CA ASP A 59 7.83 -25.07 -4.40
C ASP A 59 8.57 -24.33 -5.52
N PHE A 60 9.89 -24.22 -5.42
CA PHE A 60 10.76 -23.59 -6.42
C PHE A 60 11.72 -24.62 -7.05
N SER A 61 11.45 -25.93 -6.84
CA SER A 61 12.29 -27.04 -7.30
C SER A 61 13.77 -26.86 -6.97
N ALA A 62 14.03 -26.40 -5.73
CA ALA A 62 15.36 -26.02 -5.28
C ALA A 62 16.32 -27.22 -5.27
N ARG A 63 17.59 -26.99 -5.64
CA ARG A 63 18.65 -27.98 -5.66
C ARG A 63 19.87 -27.48 -4.88
N LEU A 64 20.50 -28.36 -4.13
CA LEU A 64 21.77 -28.11 -3.45
C LEU A 64 22.83 -29.02 -4.08
N ASN A 65 23.82 -28.42 -4.76
CA ASN A 65 24.84 -29.14 -5.52
C ASN A 65 24.25 -30.14 -6.55
N GLY A 66 23.14 -29.76 -7.19
CA GLY A 66 22.43 -30.58 -8.18
C GLY A 66 21.34 -31.49 -7.60
N ASP A 67 21.41 -31.85 -6.31
CA ASP A 67 20.45 -32.74 -5.65
C ASP A 67 19.22 -31.97 -5.16
N PRO A 68 18.00 -32.54 -5.21
CA PRO A 68 16.80 -31.89 -4.70
C PRO A 68 16.94 -31.48 -3.22
N LEU A 69 16.68 -30.21 -2.92
CA LEU A 69 16.68 -29.68 -1.56
C LEU A 69 15.32 -29.99 -0.90
N PRO A 70 15.28 -30.76 0.20
CA PRO A 70 14.05 -31.00 0.92
C PRO A 70 13.51 -29.71 1.57
N ARG A 71 12.21 -29.45 1.39
CA ARG A 71 11.49 -28.32 1.99
C ARG A 71 11.04 -28.62 3.42
N TRP A 72 10.70 -27.57 4.16
CA TRP A 72 10.12 -27.64 5.51
C TRP A 72 10.97 -28.42 6.52
N GLN A 73 12.29 -28.43 6.32
CA GLN A 73 13.25 -29.00 7.26
C GLN A 73 14.56 -28.21 7.26
N ALA A 74 15.30 -28.30 8.37
CA ALA A 74 16.64 -27.77 8.48
C ALA A 74 17.64 -28.68 7.74
N VAL A 75 18.54 -28.08 6.97
CA VAL A 75 19.55 -28.77 6.16
C VAL A 75 20.91 -28.15 6.43
N ALA A 76 21.90 -28.99 6.71
CA ALA A 76 23.30 -28.56 6.82
C ALA A 76 23.90 -28.37 5.43
N VAL A 77 24.62 -27.27 5.25
CA VAL A 77 25.24 -26.85 3.98
C VAL A 77 26.73 -26.66 4.23
N LYS A 78 27.57 -27.22 3.35
CA LYS A 78 29.02 -27.05 3.43
C LYS A 78 29.45 -25.76 2.73
N ALA A 79 30.62 -25.24 3.09
CA ALA A 79 31.27 -24.21 2.29
C ALA A 79 31.38 -24.63 0.81
N ASP A 80 31.33 -23.64 -0.07
CA ASP A 80 31.29 -23.74 -1.53
C ASP A 80 30.08 -24.44 -2.14
N SER A 81 29.07 -24.79 -1.33
CA SER A 81 27.83 -25.36 -1.86
C SER A 81 27.05 -24.33 -2.69
N LEU A 82 26.45 -24.82 -3.76
CA LEU A 82 25.59 -24.06 -4.66
C LEU A 82 24.12 -24.43 -4.43
N LEU A 83 23.32 -23.46 -4.01
CA LEU A 83 21.88 -23.56 -3.91
C LEU A 83 21.24 -22.89 -5.13
N GLU A 84 20.49 -23.65 -5.91
CA GLU A 84 19.82 -23.21 -7.12
C GLU A 84 18.32 -23.28 -6.91
N LEU A 85 17.61 -22.16 -7.08
CA LEU A 85 16.15 -22.13 -7.06
C LEU A 85 15.64 -21.79 -8.46
N GLY A 86 14.61 -22.50 -8.91
CA GLY A 86 13.92 -22.23 -10.16
C GLY A 86 12.78 -21.23 -9.99
N SER A 87 11.76 -21.37 -10.83
CA SER A 87 10.50 -20.65 -10.69
C SER A 87 9.54 -21.37 -9.75
N ALA A 88 8.61 -20.63 -9.16
CA ALA A 88 7.47 -21.18 -8.42
C ALA A 88 6.71 -22.16 -9.34
N GLN A 89 6.42 -23.34 -8.81
CA GLN A 89 5.70 -24.39 -9.53
C GLN A 89 4.18 -24.12 -9.52
N ASP A 90 3.36 -25.18 -9.59
CA ASP A 90 1.92 -25.10 -9.84
C ASP A 90 1.13 -24.22 -8.88
N SER A 91 1.50 -24.12 -7.60
CA SER A 91 0.78 -23.32 -6.59
C SER A 91 1.71 -22.51 -5.69
N GLY A 92 1.14 -21.42 -5.16
CA GLY A 92 1.87 -20.43 -4.37
C GLY A 92 2.74 -19.49 -5.21
N ALA A 93 3.20 -18.42 -4.58
CA ALA A 93 3.94 -17.33 -5.23
C ALA A 93 5.30 -17.06 -4.57
N ARG A 94 5.47 -17.43 -3.29
CA ARG A 94 6.63 -17.02 -2.49
C ARG A 94 7.25 -18.15 -1.70
N ALA A 95 8.57 -18.17 -1.68
CA ALA A 95 9.37 -19.03 -0.82
C ALA A 95 10.21 -18.20 0.14
N TYR A 96 10.61 -18.81 1.26
CA TYR A 96 11.43 -18.17 2.29
C TYR A 96 12.64 -19.00 2.63
N LEU A 97 13.81 -18.37 2.60
CA LEU A 97 15.07 -18.97 3.01
C LEU A 97 15.50 -18.36 4.34
N ALA A 98 15.53 -19.18 5.38
CA ALA A 98 16.16 -18.83 6.65
C ALA A 98 17.53 -19.49 6.73
N VAL A 99 18.49 -18.76 7.29
CA VAL A 99 19.82 -19.27 7.65
C VAL A 99 19.95 -19.15 9.16
N ALA A 100 20.51 -20.17 9.82
CA ALA A 100 20.76 -20.14 11.26
C ALA A 100 21.60 -18.89 11.63
N GLY A 101 21.17 -18.17 12.67
CA GLY A 101 21.71 -16.87 13.06
C GLY A 101 21.10 -15.67 12.32
N GLY A 102 20.52 -15.89 11.14
CA GLY A 102 19.91 -14.86 10.30
C GLY A 102 20.92 -14.08 9.46
N ILE A 103 20.40 -13.27 8.54
CA ILE A 103 21.21 -12.47 7.62
C ILE A 103 21.56 -11.13 8.28
N ASP A 104 22.85 -10.80 8.32
CA ASP A 104 23.32 -9.51 8.82
C ASP A 104 23.06 -8.41 7.78
N THR A 105 22.11 -7.55 8.10
CA THR A 105 21.72 -6.41 7.28
C THR A 105 21.46 -5.18 8.15
N PRO A 106 21.70 -3.97 7.62
CA PRO A 106 21.41 -2.73 8.33
C PRO A 106 19.96 -2.64 8.80
N MET A 107 19.79 -2.22 10.06
CA MET A 107 18.49 -1.84 10.58
C MET A 107 18.15 -0.42 10.16
N TYR A 108 16.90 -0.19 9.80
CA TYR A 108 16.35 1.14 9.57
C TYR A 108 14.98 1.24 10.24
N LEU A 109 14.79 2.26 11.08
CA LEU A 109 13.60 2.44 11.91
C LEU A 109 13.21 1.16 12.68
N GLY A 110 14.21 0.54 13.33
CA GLY A 110 14.01 -0.63 14.18
C GLY A 110 13.80 -1.96 13.44
N SER A 111 14.02 -2.03 12.12
CA SER A 111 13.78 -3.26 11.35
C SER A 111 14.77 -3.49 10.21
N ARG A 112 15.03 -4.76 9.89
CA ARG A 112 15.84 -5.21 8.74
C ARG A 112 15.03 -5.46 7.47
N SER A 113 13.71 -5.29 7.52
CA SER A 113 12.86 -5.49 6.34
C SER A 113 13.20 -4.47 5.25
N THR A 114 13.16 -4.89 3.99
CA THR A 114 13.34 -4.00 2.85
C THR A 114 12.01 -3.35 2.48
N PHE A 115 11.97 -2.02 2.40
CA PHE A 115 10.90 -1.30 1.71
C PHE A 115 11.44 -0.76 0.39
N ILE A 116 11.13 -1.45 -0.71
CA ILE A 116 11.72 -1.19 -2.03
C ILE A 116 11.40 0.22 -2.51
N LEU A 117 10.14 0.61 -2.37
CA LEU A 117 9.62 1.91 -2.78
C LEU A 117 10.29 3.07 -2.04
N GLY A 118 10.49 2.94 -0.73
CA GLY A 118 11.22 3.92 0.09
C GLY A 118 12.74 3.81 0.02
N LYS A 119 13.28 2.78 -0.66
CA LYS A 119 14.71 2.53 -0.84
C LYS A 119 15.51 2.38 0.47
N PHE A 120 14.93 1.75 1.49
CA PHE A 120 15.58 1.57 2.80
C PHE A 120 15.27 0.23 3.48
N GLY A 121 16.09 -0.09 4.51
CA GLY A 121 16.06 -1.34 5.25
C GLY A 121 16.56 -2.53 4.42
N GLY A 122 17.15 -3.54 5.06
CA GLY A 122 17.83 -4.60 4.34
C GLY A 122 18.92 -4.00 3.44
N GLN A 123 18.86 -4.29 2.14
CA GLN A 123 19.73 -3.67 1.12
C GLN A 123 19.13 -2.42 0.45
N GLY A 124 17.95 -1.96 0.89
CA GLY A 124 17.22 -0.84 0.27
C GLY A 124 16.71 -1.12 -1.14
N ARG A 125 16.85 -2.35 -1.63
CA ARG A 125 16.44 -2.82 -2.96
C ARG A 125 16.34 -4.34 -2.97
N VAL A 126 15.82 -4.89 -4.08
CA VAL A 126 15.97 -6.32 -4.40
C VAL A 126 17.45 -6.69 -4.58
N LEU A 127 17.77 -7.95 -4.32
CA LEU A 127 19.11 -8.50 -4.54
C LEU A 127 19.47 -8.48 -6.04
N ARG A 128 20.78 -8.40 -6.32
CA ARG A 128 21.36 -8.40 -7.66
C ARG A 128 22.49 -9.42 -7.72
N SER A 129 22.81 -9.87 -8.94
CA SER A 129 23.98 -10.72 -9.17
C SER A 129 25.24 -10.04 -8.67
N GLY A 130 26.06 -10.80 -7.94
CA GLY A 130 27.29 -10.31 -7.30
C GLY A 130 27.12 -9.72 -5.90
N ASP A 131 25.89 -9.56 -5.40
CA ASP A 131 25.68 -9.16 -3.99
C ASP A 131 26.24 -10.23 -3.05
N VAL A 132 26.88 -9.79 -1.97
CA VAL A 132 27.38 -10.64 -0.88
C VAL A 132 26.57 -10.32 0.37
N LEU A 133 25.95 -11.34 0.95
CA LEU A 133 25.18 -11.23 2.19
C LEU A 133 25.96 -11.90 3.32
N HIS A 134 26.24 -11.13 4.37
CA HIS A 134 26.87 -11.66 5.57
C HIS A 134 25.83 -12.37 6.44
N LEU A 135 26.26 -13.44 7.10
CA LEU A 135 25.48 -14.11 8.13
C LEU A 135 25.79 -13.46 9.47
N SER A 136 24.81 -13.41 10.37
CA SER A 136 25.05 -12.88 11.71
C SER A 136 25.85 -13.88 12.54
N ASP A 137 26.84 -13.41 13.31
CA ASP A 137 27.62 -14.23 14.26
C ASP A 137 26.76 -14.84 15.39
N ALA A 138 25.52 -14.38 15.53
CA ALA A 138 24.58 -14.76 16.56
C ALA A 138 23.89 -16.11 16.26
N GLY A 139 24.66 -17.20 16.16
CA GLY A 139 24.07 -18.53 16.06
C GLY A 139 25.06 -19.66 16.26
N SER A 140 24.92 -20.40 17.37
CA SER A 140 25.47 -21.76 17.43
C SER A 140 24.75 -22.60 16.36
N VAL A 141 25.50 -23.32 15.52
CA VAL A 141 24.95 -24.34 14.63
C VAL A 141 23.94 -25.18 15.43
N PRO A 142 22.66 -25.27 14.99
CA PRO A 142 21.65 -26.02 15.74
C PRO A 142 22.14 -27.44 16.00
N ARG A 143 22.09 -27.89 17.26
CA ARG A 143 22.55 -29.23 17.65
C ARG A 143 21.76 -30.35 16.97
N GLU A 144 20.51 -30.08 16.61
CA GLU A 144 19.61 -31.01 15.95
C GLU A 144 18.89 -30.34 14.78
N LEU A 145 18.85 -31.04 13.64
CA LEU A 145 18.07 -30.63 12.47
C LEU A 145 16.58 -30.92 12.71
N ARG A 146 15.75 -29.89 12.60
CA ARG A 146 14.31 -29.97 12.80
C ARG A 146 13.57 -30.16 11.49
N LYS A 147 12.42 -30.80 11.54
CA LYS A 147 11.50 -30.98 10.41
C LYS A 147 10.09 -30.64 10.84
N LEU A 148 9.35 -29.96 9.98
CA LEU A 148 7.93 -29.68 10.18
C LEU A 148 7.14 -30.97 9.92
N SER A 149 6.15 -31.27 10.77
CA SER A 149 5.23 -32.38 10.50
C SER A 149 4.40 -32.11 9.25
N GLU A 150 3.97 -33.17 8.57
CA GLU A 150 3.11 -33.04 7.40
C GLU A 150 1.76 -32.38 7.74
N SER A 151 1.21 -32.66 8.92
CA SER A 151 -0.03 -32.04 9.41
C SER A 151 0.11 -30.54 9.71
N ALA A 152 1.33 -30.08 10.01
CA ALA A 152 1.65 -28.67 10.25
C ALA A 152 2.04 -27.92 8.96
N THR A 153 2.20 -28.63 7.83
CA THR A 153 2.66 -28.04 6.58
C THR A 153 1.51 -27.33 5.85
N PRO A 154 1.63 -26.01 5.54
CA PRO A 154 0.62 -25.29 4.78
C PRO A 154 0.39 -25.90 3.39
N ARG A 155 -0.87 -25.98 2.98
CA ARG A 155 -1.25 -26.42 1.62
C ARG A 155 -1.52 -25.20 0.75
N TYR A 156 -0.99 -25.23 -0.46
CA TYR A 156 -1.16 -24.17 -1.45
C TYR A 156 -1.95 -24.69 -2.64
N GLY A 157 -2.96 -23.93 -3.05
CA GLY A 157 -3.82 -24.23 -4.19
C GLY A 157 -3.91 -23.05 -5.15
N ARG A 158 -4.84 -23.15 -6.10
CA ARG A 158 -5.25 -22.04 -6.99
C ARG A 158 -6.61 -21.46 -6.60
N GLU A 159 -7.33 -22.15 -5.73
CA GLU A 159 -8.57 -21.69 -5.12
C GLU A 159 -8.34 -21.53 -3.62
N TRP A 160 -8.65 -20.35 -3.12
CA TRP A 160 -8.35 -19.93 -1.76
C TRP A 160 -9.62 -19.51 -1.06
N GLU A 161 -9.68 -19.88 0.21
CA GLU A 161 -10.67 -19.36 1.13
C GLU A 161 -9.94 -18.67 2.28
N ILE A 162 -10.25 -17.39 2.45
CA ILE A 162 -9.55 -16.50 3.37
C ILE A 162 -10.54 -16.00 4.41
N GLY A 163 -10.24 -16.26 5.67
CA GLY A 163 -10.99 -15.78 6.83
C GLY A 163 -10.83 -14.28 7.02
N VAL A 164 -11.94 -13.56 7.12
CA VAL A 164 -11.99 -12.11 7.31
C VAL A 164 -13.02 -11.76 8.38
N LEU A 165 -12.80 -10.65 9.08
CA LEU A 165 -13.87 -9.97 9.81
C LEU A 165 -14.59 -9.01 8.85
N TYR A 166 -15.92 -8.94 8.98
CA TYR A 166 -16.72 -7.96 8.24
C TYR A 166 -16.53 -6.57 8.85
N GLY A 167 -16.30 -5.57 8.00
CA GLY A 167 -15.95 -4.22 8.38
C GLY A 167 -14.55 -3.79 7.92
N PRO A 168 -14.19 -2.50 8.10
CA PRO A 168 -14.95 -1.52 8.86
C PRO A 168 -16.18 -0.93 8.13
N HIS A 169 -16.14 -0.82 6.80
CA HIS A 169 -17.11 -0.09 6.00
C HIS A 169 -18.05 -1.03 5.23
N GLY A 170 -19.16 -1.41 5.86
CA GLY A 170 -20.15 -2.32 5.28
C GLY A 170 -21.45 -1.66 4.82
N ALA A 171 -22.46 -2.49 4.60
CA ALA A 171 -23.87 -2.10 4.51
C ALA A 171 -24.46 -1.77 5.90
N PRO A 172 -25.47 -0.87 5.98
CA PRO A 172 -26.08 -0.14 4.87
C PRO A 172 -25.38 1.20 4.56
N ASP A 173 -24.30 1.55 5.28
CA ASP A 173 -23.69 2.88 5.22
C ASP A 173 -23.08 3.20 3.85
N PHE A 174 -22.37 2.21 3.27
CA PHE A 174 -21.58 2.40 2.05
C PHE A 174 -21.98 1.42 0.95
N PHE A 175 -22.32 0.20 1.32
CA PHE A 175 -22.72 -0.86 0.40
C PHE A 175 -24.20 -1.19 0.55
N MET A 176 -24.85 -1.62 -0.52
CA MET A 176 -26.17 -2.23 -0.38
C MET A 176 -26.03 -3.60 0.31
N PRO A 177 -27.00 -4.07 1.11
CA PRO A 177 -26.94 -5.39 1.75
C PRO A 177 -26.67 -6.53 0.76
N GLU A 178 -27.23 -6.48 -0.45
CA GLU A 178 -26.99 -7.52 -1.45
C GLU A 178 -25.57 -7.44 -2.04
N ASP A 179 -24.95 -6.26 -2.09
CA ASP A 179 -23.57 -6.12 -2.55
C ASP A 179 -22.60 -6.83 -1.58
N ILE A 180 -22.90 -6.81 -0.28
CA ILE A 180 -22.14 -7.55 0.74
C ILE A 180 -22.34 -9.06 0.60
N GLU A 181 -23.55 -9.53 0.33
CA GLU A 181 -23.78 -10.96 0.08
C GLU A 181 -23.12 -11.42 -1.23
N ILE A 182 -23.10 -10.59 -2.28
CA ILE A 182 -22.31 -10.83 -3.50
C ILE A 182 -20.82 -10.91 -3.15
N PHE A 183 -20.30 -9.98 -2.35
CA PHE A 183 -18.89 -9.96 -1.96
C PHE A 183 -18.42 -11.28 -1.32
N PHE A 184 -19.20 -11.83 -0.39
CA PHE A 184 -18.87 -13.07 0.32
C PHE A 184 -19.17 -14.36 -0.45
N SER A 185 -20.07 -14.31 -1.44
CA SER A 185 -20.39 -15.49 -2.28
C SER A 185 -19.46 -15.62 -3.50
N THR A 186 -18.93 -14.51 -3.98
CA THR A 186 -18.06 -14.43 -5.17
C THR A 186 -16.71 -15.13 -4.97
N ALA A 187 -16.26 -15.84 -6.01
CA ALA A 187 -14.86 -16.23 -6.17
C ALA A 187 -14.14 -15.14 -6.99
N TRP A 188 -13.39 -14.29 -6.29
CA TRP A 188 -12.67 -13.16 -6.86
C TRP A 188 -11.40 -13.64 -7.55
N LYS A 189 -11.17 -13.21 -8.80
CA LYS A 189 -9.96 -13.60 -9.54
C LYS A 189 -8.82 -12.62 -9.23
N VAL A 190 -7.64 -13.13 -8.93
CA VAL A 190 -6.44 -12.30 -8.70
C VAL A 190 -5.95 -11.72 -10.01
N HIS A 191 -5.86 -10.38 -10.07
CA HIS A 191 -5.38 -9.64 -11.25
C HIS A 191 -3.84 -9.64 -11.32
N TYR A 192 -3.27 -9.58 -12.53
CA TYR A 192 -1.82 -9.63 -12.76
C TYR A 192 -1.05 -8.41 -12.22
N ASN A 193 -1.72 -7.26 -12.11
CA ASN A 193 -1.19 -6.04 -11.48
C ASN A 193 -1.31 -6.08 -9.93
N SER A 194 -0.71 -7.11 -9.33
CA SER A 194 -0.67 -7.33 -7.88
C SER A 194 0.79 -7.37 -7.41
N ASP A 195 1.12 -6.75 -6.28
CA ASP A 195 2.48 -6.75 -5.73
C ASP A 195 2.46 -6.67 -4.19
N ARG A 196 3.59 -6.33 -3.56
CA ARG A 196 3.67 -6.19 -2.09
C ARG A 196 2.86 -5.00 -1.54
N THR A 197 2.49 -4.03 -2.37
CA THR A 197 1.59 -2.92 -1.99
C THR A 197 0.15 -3.39 -1.90
N GLY A 198 -0.25 -4.37 -2.71
CA GLY A 198 -1.54 -5.01 -2.60
C GLY A 198 -1.86 -6.01 -3.72
N VAL A 199 -2.82 -6.88 -3.45
CA VAL A 199 -3.32 -7.91 -4.37
C VAL A 199 -4.66 -7.45 -4.95
N ARG A 200 -4.66 -7.10 -6.23
CA ARG A 200 -5.86 -6.64 -6.93
C ARG A 200 -6.78 -7.81 -7.29
N LEU A 201 -8.08 -7.56 -7.21
CA LEU A 201 -9.11 -8.55 -7.44
C LEU A 201 -10.06 -8.12 -8.55
N ILE A 202 -10.49 -9.09 -9.35
CA ILE A 202 -11.47 -8.95 -10.41
C ILE A 202 -12.74 -9.65 -9.96
N GLY A 203 -13.88 -8.96 -10.07
CA GLY A 203 -15.18 -9.50 -9.74
C GLY A 203 -16.30 -8.48 -9.96
N PRO A 204 -17.50 -8.76 -9.40
CA PRO A 204 -18.67 -7.91 -9.55
C PRO A 204 -18.43 -6.49 -9.01
N LYS A 205 -19.01 -5.50 -9.70
CA LYS A 205 -19.00 -4.10 -9.25
C LYS A 205 -20.11 -3.87 -8.22
N PRO A 206 -19.86 -3.13 -7.12
CA PRO A 206 -20.90 -2.74 -6.18
C PRO A 206 -21.92 -1.80 -6.83
N ARG A 207 -23.15 -1.78 -6.32
CA ARG A 207 -24.17 -0.79 -6.70
C ARG A 207 -24.15 0.44 -5.80
N TRP A 208 -23.51 0.35 -4.63
CA TRP A 208 -23.31 1.41 -3.65
C TRP A 208 -24.60 1.89 -2.96
N ALA A 209 -24.53 2.13 -1.65
CA ALA A 209 -25.65 2.66 -0.87
C ALA A 209 -25.84 4.19 -1.03
N ARG A 210 -24.91 4.84 -1.71
CA ARG A 210 -24.85 6.30 -1.84
C ARG A 210 -24.39 6.70 -3.23
N ARG A 211 -24.73 7.92 -3.63
CA ARG A 211 -24.47 8.44 -4.97
C ARG A 211 -23.03 8.91 -5.19
N ASP A 212 -22.37 9.42 -4.15
CA ASP A 212 -21.01 9.96 -4.20
C ASP A 212 -20.40 10.03 -2.79
N GLY A 213 -19.12 10.46 -2.71
CA GLY A 213 -18.36 10.66 -1.49
C GLY A 213 -18.37 12.11 -0.96
N GLY A 214 -19.15 13.01 -1.55
CA GLY A 214 -19.17 14.43 -1.17
C GLY A 214 -17.79 15.11 -1.30
N GLU A 215 -17.40 15.88 -0.28
CA GLU A 215 -16.13 16.64 -0.24
C GLU A 215 -14.88 15.74 -0.24
N ALA A 216 -15.03 14.44 0.02
CA ALA A 216 -13.94 13.45 -0.04
C ALA A 216 -13.65 12.94 -1.47
N GLY A 217 -14.62 13.09 -2.39
CA GLY A 217 -14.46 12.64 -3.78
C GLY A 217 -15.79 12.26 -4.43
N LEU A 218 -15.77 12.21 -5.77
CA LEU A 218 -16.97 11.95 -6.58
C LEU A 218 -17.43 10.50 -6.58
N HIS A 219 -16.53 9.54 -6.32
CA HIS A 219 -16.91 8.14 -6.36
C HIS A 219 -17.62 7.74 -5.06
N PRO A 220 -18.70 6.92 -5.10
CA PRO A 220 -19.37 6.40 -3.90
C PRO A 220 -18.47 5.66 -2.91
N SER A 221 -17.30 5.19 -3.33
CA SER A 221 -16.32 4.58 -2.43
C SER A 221 -15.48 5.59 -1.66
N ASN A 222 -15.50 6.89 -2.00
CA ASN A 222 -14.61 7.89 -1.41
C ASN A 222 -15.01 8.35 -0.01
N ILE A 223 -14.15 8.15 0.99
CA ILE A 223 -14.35 8.65 2.35
C ILE A 223 -13.29 9.68 2.72
N HIS A 224 -13.57 10.53 3.72
CA HIS A 224 -12.53 11.37 4.29
C HIS A 224 -11.43 10.49 4.86
N ASP A 225 -10.20 10.82 4.50
CA ASP A 225 -9.11 9.87 4.55
C ASP A 225 -8.88 9.35 5.99
N ASN A 226 -8.76 8.04 6.13
CA ASN A 226 -8.53 7.33 7.39
C ASN A 226 -7.38 6.34 7.24
N ALA A 227 -6.91 5.82 8.37
CA ALA A 227 -5.91 4.77 8.32
C ALA A 227 -6.55 3.42 7.91
N TYR A 228 -5.79 2.61 7.20
CA TYR A 228 -6.11 1.25 6.84
C TYR A 228 -5.40 0.23 7.73
N ALA A 229 -5.97 -0.97 7.81
CA ALA A 229 -5.29 -2.17 8.28
C ALA A 229 -4.55 -2.89 7.13
N VAL A 230 -3.41 -3.50 7.45
CA VAL A 230 -2.77 -4.45 6.52
C VAL A 230 -3.67 -5.67 6.36
N GLY A 231 -3.95 -6.06 5.12
CA GLY A 231 -4.88 -7.13 4.79
C GLY A 231 -6.34 -6.69 4.67
N THR A 232 -6.64 -5.38 4.79
CA THR A 232 -7.98 -4.87 4.47
C THR A 232 -8.26 -4.93 2.97
N VAL A 233 -9.51 -5.16 2.59
CA VAL A 233 -9.95 -5.17 1.20
C VAL A 233 -10.45 -3.77 0.85
N ASP A 234 -9.61 -2.98 0.21
CA ASP A 234 -9.89 -1.58 -0.13
C ASP A 234 -10.55 -1.44 -1.51
N PHE A 235 -11.64 -0.68 -1.61
CA PHE A 235 -12.34 -0.42 -2.88
C PHE A 235 -11.89 0.88 -3.53
N THR A 236 -10.78 0.79 -4.28
CA THR A 236 -10.23 1.90 -5.09
C THR A 236 -11.11 2.21 -6.30
N GLY A 237 -12.22 2.92 -6.08
CA GLY A 237 -13.33 2.98 -7.03
C GLY A 237 -14.17 1.70 -6.94
N ASP A 238 -14.41 1.05 -8.08
CA ASP A 238 -15.15 -0.22 -8.17
C ASP A 238 -14.25 -1.46 -8.09
N MET A 239 -12.92 -1.28 -8.05
CA MET A 239 -11.97 -2.39 -8.05
C MET A 239 -11.39 -2.64 -6.65
N PRO A 240 -11.61 -3.83 -6.08
CA PRO A 240 -11.04 -4.19 -4.78
C PRO A 240 -9.55 -4.55 -4.87
N VAL A 241 -8.81 -4.18 -3.83
CA VAL A 241 -7.41 -4.55 -3.61
C VAL A 241 -7.21 -4.95 -2.15
N ILE A 242 -6.62 -6.13 -1.91
CA ILE A 242 -6.19 -6.53 -0.57
C ILE A 242 -4.88 -5.78 -0.28
N LEU A 243 -4.86 -4.89 0.71
CA LEU A 243 -3.68 -4.08 1.01
C LEU A 243 -2.55 -4.93 1.61
N GLY A 244 -1.38 -4.89 0.97
CA GLY A 244 -0.22 -5.67 1.35
C GLY A 244 0.63 -5.03 2.45
N PRO A 245 1.69 -5.71 2.91
CA PRO A 245 2.57 -5.20 3.96
C PRO A 245 3.42 -3.98 3.56
N ASP A 246 3.54 -3.70 2.26
CA ASP A 246 4.12 -2.46 1.72
C ASP A 246 3.04 -1.49 1.20
N GLY A 247 1.78 -1.74 1.56
CA GLY A 247 0.62 -0.96 1.16
C GLY A 247 0.49 0.38 1.89
N PRO A 248 -0.45 1.23 1.43
CA PRO A 248 -0.63 2.57 1.94
C PRO A 248 -1.18 2.55 3.37
N SER A 249 -0.78 3.54 4.18
CA SER A 249 -1.29 3.68 5.54
C SER A 249 -2.60 4.44 5.62
N LEU A 250 -2.64 5.63 5.02
CA LEU A 250 -3.78 6.54 5.06
C LEU A 250 -4.33 6.66 3.64
N GLY A 251 -5.65 6.62 3.50
CA GLY A 251 -6.32 6.79 2.22
C GLY A 251 -7.81 7.01 2.37
N GLY A 252 -8.48 7.25 1.24
CA GLY A 252 -9.84 7.78 1.19
C GLY A 252 -10.83 6.89 0.46
N PHE A 253 -10.80 5.58 0.73
CA PHE A 253 -11.69 4.58 0.14
C PHE A 253 -12.25 3.63 1.19
N VAL A 254 -13.45 3.10 0.95
CA VAL A 254 -14.12 2.18 1.88
C VAL A 254 -13.56 0.76 1.80
N CYS A 255 -13.66 0.03 2.90
CA CYS A 255 -13.14 -1.33 3.07
C CYS A 255 -14.20 -2.22 3.74
N PRO A 256 -14.86 -3.18 3.04
CA PRO A 256 -15.93 -3.98 3.62
C PRO A 256 -15.46 -5.18 4.45
N ALA A 257 -14.19 -5.58 4.36
CA ALA A 257 -13.67 -6.71 5.12
C ALA A 257 -12.16 -6.59 5.34
N THR A 258 -11.67 -7.18 6.42
CA THR A 258 -10.24 -7.25 6.75
C THR A 258 -9.84 -8.66 7.15
N ILE A 259 -8.76 -9.15 6.54
CA ILE A 259 -8.22 -10.50 6.78
C ILE A 259 -7.77 -10.62 8.24
N VAL A 260 -8.11 -11.74 8.88
CA VAL A 260 -7.67 -12.00 10.26
C VAL A 260 -6.19 -12.37 10.30
N GLU A 261 -5.51 -12.02 11.39
CA GLU A 261 -4.05 -12.21 11.54
C GLU A 261 -3.60 -13.64 11.21
N ALA A 262 -4.34 -14.65 11.67
CA ALA A 262 -4.04 -16.06 11.46
C ALA A 262 -4.14 -16.52 9.98
N GLU A 263 -4.79 -15.73 9.14
CA GLU A 263 -5.09 -16.03 7.73
C GLU A 263 -4.32 -15.14 6.75
N ILE A 264 -3.71 -14.04 7.24
CA ILE A 264 -3.05 -13.03 6.42
C ILE A 264 -1.93 -13.61 5.53
N TRP A 265 -1.31 -14.70 5.98
CA TRP A 265 -0.25 -15.38 5.25
C TRP A 265 -0.71 -15.90 3.88
N LYS A 266 -1.99 -16.24 3.72
CA LYS A 266 -2.56 -16.73 2.45
C LYS A 266 -2.43 -15.69 1.33
N MET A 267 -2.57 -14.40 1.67
CA MET A 267 -2.37 -13.30 0.72
C MET A 267 -0.97 -13.33 0.09
N GLY A 268 0.05 -13.70 0.86
CA GLY A 268 1.43 -13.80 0.37
C GLY A 268 1.67 -14.90 -0.65
N GLN A 269 0.75 -15.86 -0.78
CA GLN A 269 0.84 -16.96 -1.74
C GLN A 269 -0.06 -16.79 -2.96
N LEU A 270 -0.92 -15.77 -2.99
CA LEU A 270 -1.77 -15.47 -4.14
C LEU A 270 -0.91 -15.11 -5.35
N LYS A 271 -1.25 -15.68 -6.51
CA LYS A 271 -0.71 -15.29 -7.82
C LYS A 271 -1.81 -15.00 -8.83
N ALA A 272 -1.44 -14.32 -9.91
CA ALA A 272 -2.37 -13.96 -10.98
C ALA A 272 -3.17 -15.17 -11.47
N GLY A 273 -4.48 -15.00 -11.58
CA GLY A 273 -5.41 -16.05 -12.00
C GLY A 273 -5.93 -16.96 -10.88
N ASP A 274 -5.38 -16.89 -9.66
CA ASP A 274 -5.98 -17.58 -8.51
C ASP A 274 -7.39 -17.06 -8.21
N LEU A 275 -8.23 -17.90 -7.62
CA LEU A 275 -9.56 -17.55 -7.15
C LEU A 275 -9.56 -17.43 -5.63
N VAL A 276 -10.19 -16.38 -5.10
CA VAL A 276 -10.26 -16.08 -3.67
C VAL A 276 -11.73 -15.91 -3.26
N ARG A 277 -12.18 -16.66 -2.26
CA ARG A 277 -13.47 -16.46 -1.62
C ARG A 277 -13.28 -16.05 -0.16
N PHE A 278 -13.85 -14.92 0.22
CA PHE A 278 -13.80 -14.44 1.59
C PHE A 278 -14.83 -15.15 2.47
N ARG A 279 -14.43 -15.48 3.70
CA ARG A 279 -15.26 -16.18 4.67
C ARG A 279 -15.38 -15.35 5.94
N ARG A 280 -16.61 -15.01 6.32
CA ARG A 280 -16.91 -14.18 7.49
C ARG A 280 -16.63 -14.98 8.75
N LEU A 281 -15.72 -14.48 9.57
CA LEU A 281 -15.38 -15.05 10.87
C LEU A 281 -15.81 -14.11 12.01
N SER A 282 -16.06 -14.69 13.18
CA SER A 282 -16.19 -13.91 14.41
C SER A 282 -14.83 -13.58 15.01
N ALA A 283 -14.80 -12.58 15.89
CA ALA A 283 -13.59 -12.26 16.68
C ALA A 283 -13.11 -13.47 17.52
N VAL A 284 -14.05 -14.27 18.04
CA VAL A 284 -13.76 -15.49 18.82
C VAL A 284 -13.12 -16.57 17.94
N GLN A 285 -13.66 -16.79 16.74
CA GLN A 285 -13.07 -17.72 15.77
C GLN A 285 -11.66 -17.28 15.36
N ALA A 286 -11.47 -15.98 15.07
CA ALA A 286 -10.16 -15.42 14.71
C ALA A 286 -9.10 -15.66 15.80
N GLU A 287 -9.45 -15.41 17.07
CA GLU A 287 -8.56 -15.66 18.21
C GLU A 287 -8.24 -17.16 18.37
N GLY A 288 -9.24 -18.03 18.19
CA GLY A 288 -9.04 -19.48 18.21
C GLY A 288 -8.09 -19.98 17.11
N LEU A 289 -8.18 -19.42 15.91
CA LEU A 289 -7.24 -19.71 14.81
C LEU A 289 -5.82 -19.24 15.16
N ARG A 290 -5.69 -18.03 15.70
CA ARG A 290 -4.40 -17.45 16.10
C ARG A 290 -3.67 -18.34 17.10
N VAL A 291 -4.35 -18.77 18.17
CA VAL A 291 -3.78 -19.66 19.20
C VAL A 291 -3.28 -20.98 18.59
N GLN A 292 -4.03 -21.56 17.65
CA GLN A 292 -3.62 -22.80 16.97
C GLN A 292 -2.42 -22.59 16.04
N VAL A 293 -2.37 -21.49 15.29
CA VAL A 293 -1.22 -21.13 14.45
C VAL A 293 0.03 -20.91 15.30
N GLU A 294 -0.08 -20.18 16.42
CA GLU A 294 1.05 -19.98 17.34
C GLU A 294 1.57 -21.31 17.87
N ARG A 295 0.67 -22.21 18.30
CA ARG A 295 1.05 -23.56 18.75
C ARG A 295 1.73 -24.38 17.64
N CYS A 296 1.25 -24.27 16.39
CA CYS A 296 1.88 -24.90 15.23
C CYS A 296 3.32 -24.40 15.04
N VAL A 297 3.53 -23.07 15.05
CA VAL A 297 4.86 -22.47 14.92
C VAL A 297 5.77 -22.87 16.09
N GLU A 298 5.27 -22.86 17.33
CA GLU A 298 6.07 -23.21 18.51
C GLU A 298 6.54 -24.67 18.48
N THR A 299 5.62 -25.59 18.17
CA THR A 299 5.82 -27.04 18.28
C THR A 299 6.37 -27.71 17.01
N LEU A 300 6.24 -27.06 15.84
CA LEU A 300 6.55 -27.61 14.52
C LEU A 300 5.83 -28.94 14.20
N SER A 301 4.80 -29.30 14.98
CA SER A 301 4.13 -30.60 14.88
C SER A 301 2.62 -30.53 15.02
N SER A 302 2.11 -29.53 15.75
CA SER A 302 0.66 -29.31 15.88
C SER A 302 0.05 -28.95 14.52
N PRO A 303 -1.12 -29.51 14.17
CA PRO A 303 -1.75 -29.23 12.89
C PRO A 303 -2.10 -27.75 12.75
N LEU A 304 -2.11 -27.28 11.50
CA LEU A 304 -2.73 -25.99 11.20
C LEU A 304 -4.23 -26.06 11.47
N PRO A 305 -4.87 -24.95 11.87
CA PRO A 305 -6.27 -24.98 12.20
C PRO A 305 -7.13 -25.33 10.99
N ASP A 306 -8.15 -26.15 11.25
CA ASP A 306 -9.21 -26.36 10.28
C ASP A 306 -10.01 -25.07 10.07
N ARG A 307 -10.65 -25.01 8.91
CA ARG A 307 -11.45 -23.86 8.53
C ARG A 307 -12.75 -23.82 9.35
N PRO A 308 -13.06 -22.69 10.02
CA PRO A 308 -14.30 -22.55 10.77
C PRO A 308 -15.50 -22.24 9.86
N GLU A 309 -16.70 -22.44 10.40
CA GLU A 309 -17.96 -22.07 9.74
C GLU A 309 -18.10 -20.55 9.61
N SER A 310 -18.72 -20.11 8.51
CA SER A 310 -18.96 -18.69 8.27
C SER A 310 -20.10 -18.18 9.16
N VAL A 311 -19.89 -17.04 9.82
CA VAL A 311 -20.90 -16.39 10.67
C VAL A 311 -21.43 -15.09 10.05
N LYS A 312 -22.53 -14.56 10.59
CA LYS A 312 -23.04 -13.22 10.26
C LYS A 312 -22.94 -12.35 11.51
N GLU A 313 -21.95 -11.46 11.55
CA GLU A 313 -21.78 -10.42 12.58
C GLU A 313 -21.78 -9.05 11.89
N ASP A 314 -22.11 -8.00 12.64
CA ASP A 314 -22.08 -6.62 12.15
C ASP A 314 -20.66 -6.02 12.22
N ALA A 315 -20.35 -5.14 11.27
CA ALA A 315 -19.10 -4.39 11.25
C ALA A 315 -19.00 -3.35 12.38
N VAL A 316 -20.15 -2.84 12.84
CA VAL A 316 -20.26 -1.83 13.90
C VAL A 316 -20.29 -2.52 15.26
N ILE A 317 -19.26 -2.29 16.06
CA ILE A 317 -19.14 -2.86 17.40
C ILE A 317 -19.88 -1.99 18.43
N SER A 318 -19.81 -0.66 18.27
CA SER A 318 -20.50 0.28 19.15
C SER A 318 -20.92 1.52 18.36
N ASN A 319 -22.12 2.01 18.63
CA ASN A 319 -22.64 3.24 18.03
C ASN A 319 -23.23 4.12 19.15
N LYS A 320 -22.59 5.25 19.42
CA LYS A 320 -23.01 6.23 20.41
C LYS A 320 -23.59 7.45 19.68
N PRO A 321 -24.86 7.81 19.93
CA PRO A 321 -25.45 8.98 19.30
C PRO A 321 -24.79 10.26 19.79
N ALA A 322 -24.95 11.33 19.02
CA ALA A 322 -24.52 12.66 19.45
C ALA A 322 -25.24 13.07 20.75
N THR A 323 -24.52 13.73 21.64
CA THR A 323 -25.06 14.29 22.89
C THR A 323 -24.76 15.79 22.95
N ASN A 324 -25.23 16.48 24.00
CA ASN A 324 -25.05 17.92 24.10
C ASN A 324 -23.55 18.28 24.22
N GLY A 325 -22.95 18.73 23.11
CA GLY A 325 -21.53 19.09 23.01
C GLY A 325 -20.58 17.99 22.51
N ALA A 326 -21.05 16.77 22.22
CA ALA A 326 -20.23 15.70 21.67
C ALA A 326 -20.83 15.09 20.40
N PRO A 327 -20.05 14.90 19.32
CA PRO A 327 -20.52 14.27 18.10
C PRO A 327 -20.85 12.78 18.33
N ALA A 328 -21.59 12.17 17.41
CA ALA A 328 -21.78 10.73 17.39
C ALA A 328 -20.42 10.02 17.25
N VAL A 329 -20.30 8.82 17.84
CA VAL A 329 -19.08 8.01 17.78
C VAL A 329 -19.44 6.60 17.34
N VAL A 330 -18.81 6.13 16.26
CA VAL A 330 -18.98 4.76 15.76
C VAL A 330 -17.65 4.03 15.90
N CYS A 331 -17.66 2.90 16.59
CA CYS A 331 -16.51 2.00 16.67
C CYS A 331 -16.76 0.79 15.76
N ARG A 332 -15.84 0.53 14.84
CA ARG A 332 -15.93 -0.53 13.82
C ARG A 332 -14.77 -1.50 13.96
N ALA A 333 -15.06 -2.78 13.70
CA ALA A 333 -14.01 -3.78 13.56
C ALA A 333 -13.24 -3.53 12.26
N ASP A 334 -11.91 -3.50 12.33
CA ASP A 334 -11.05 -3.51 11.15
C ASP A 334 -10.09 -4.70 11.26
N GLY A 335 -10.65 -5.90 11.08
CA GLY A 335 -9.95 -7.15 11.38
C GLY A 335 -9.96 -7.49 12.87
N ASP A 336 -9.14 -8.46 13.28
CA ASP A 336 -9.03 -8.90 14.68
C ASP A 336 -7.96 -8.14 15.48
N ARG A 337 -7.07 -7.42 14.78
CA ARG A 337 -5.96 -6.64 15.36
C ARG A 337 -6.09 -5.13 15.21
N TYR A 338 -7.18 -4.63 14.64
CA TYR A 338 -7.41 -3.20 14.54
C TYR A 338 -8.84 -2.78 14.89
N LEU A 339 -8.96 -1.54 15.33
CA LEU A 339 -10.21 -0.89 15.67
C LEU A 339 -10.25 0.51 15.04
N LEU A 340 -11.34 0.82 14.34
CA LEU A 340 -11.57 2.13 13.75
C LEU A 340 -12.64 2.88 14.53
N ILE A 341 -12.30 4.06 15.02
CA ILE A 341 -13.21 4.98 15.72
C ILE A 341 -13.51 6.14 14.79
N GLU A 342 -14.78 6.44 14.54
CA GLU A 342 -15.23 7.49 13.64
C GLU A 342 -16.13 8.51 14.34
N TYR A 343 -15.87 9.80 14.13
CA TYR A 343 -16.62 10.88 14.76
C TYR A 343 -17.56 11.62 13.81
N GLY A 344 -18.82 11.81 14.22
CA GLY A 344 -19.76 12.71 13.56
C GLY A 344 -20.15 12.29 12.14
N PRO A 345 -20.76 13.19 11.35
CA PRO A 345 -21.08 12.92 9.95
C PRO A 345 -19.83 12.87 9.06
N ASN A 346 -19.96 12.33 7.85
CA ASN A 346 -18.88 12.23 6.86
C ASN A 346 -18.68 13.59 6.15
N VAL A 347 -18.10 14.55 6.88
CA VAL A 347 -17.82 15.93 6.43
C VAL A 347 -16.41 16.36 6.84
N LEU A 348 -15.83 17.32 6.12
CA LEU A 348 -14.57 17.95 6.52
C LEU A 348 -14.84 19.02 7.59
N ASP A 349 -14.73 18.62 8.86
CA ASP A 349 -14.85 19.49 10.02
C ASP A 349 -13.62 19.38 10.93
N LEU A 350 -12.90 20.49 11.09
CA LEU A 350 -11.71 20.52 11.95
C LEU A 350 -12.06 20.20 13.42
N ASN A 351 -13.28 20.49 13.89
CA ASN A 351 -13.69 20.09 15.24
C ASN A 351 -13.57 18.59 15.48
N LEU A 352 -13.95 17.79 14.49
CA LEU A 352 -13.84 16.34 14.56
C LEU A 352 -12.36 15.93 14.62
N ARG A 353 -11.50 16.55 13.81
CA ARG A 353 -10.06 16.27 13.83
C ARG A 353 -9.39 16.63 15.16
N PHE A 354 -9.76 17.76 15.75
CA PHE A 354 -9.25 18.19 17.05
C PHE A 354 -9.78 17.29 18.18
N ARG A 355 -11.02 16.78 18.07
CA ARG A 355 -11.52 15.75 18.98
C ARG A 355 -10.75 14.44 18.87
N VAL A 356 -10.47 13.97 17.66
CA VAL A 356 -9.59 12.82 17.39
C VAL A 356 -8.24 13.01 18.07
N HIS A 357 -7.65 14.21 17.97
CA HIS A 357 -6.37 14.50 18.62
C HIS A 357 -6.46 14.43 20.14
N ALA A 358 -7.50 15.01 20.75
CA ALA A 358 -7.70 14.92 22.19
C ALA A 358 -7.87 13.47 22.65
N LEU A 359 -8.57 12.62 21.88
CA LEU A 359 -8.64 11.18 22.15
C LEU A 359 -7.27 10.51 22.03
N GLU A 360 -6.55 10.79 20.94
CA GLU A 360 -5.21 10.26 20.67
C GLU A 360 -4.23 10.56 21.81
N GLU A 361 -4.11 11.81 22.23
CA GLU A 361 -3.21 12.22 23.31
C GLU A 361 -3.53 11.50 24.62
N ARG A 362 -4.81 11.39 24.95
CA ARG A 362 -5.28 10.69 26.15
C ARG A 362 -4.99 9.21 26.10
N LEU A 363 -5.21 8.57 24.95
CA LEU A 363 -4.94 7.15 24.77
C LEU A 363 -3.43 6.86 24.83
N ARG A 364 -2.61 7.71 24.21
CA ARG A 364 -1.14 7.63 24.32
C ARG A 364 -0.69 7.79 25.78
N ALA A 365 -1.26 8.75 26.51
CA ALA A 365 -0.96 8.96 27.93
C ALA A 365 -1.41 7.80 28.82
N ALA A 366 -2.47 7.07 28.45
CA ALA A 366 -2.90 5.87 29.16
C ALA A 366 -1.90 4.71 29.05
N ASN A 367 -1.03 4.72 28.03
CA ASN A 367 0.07 3.77 27.83
C ASN A 367 -0.35 2.29 28.02
N LEU A 368 -1.46 1.92 27.37
CA LEU A 368 -2.04 0.59 27.51
C LEU A 368 -1.12 -0.47 26.88
N PRO A 369 -0.77 -1.55 27.60
CA PRO A 369 -0.02 -2.66 27.03
C PRO A 369 -0.76 -3.28 25.83
N GLY A 370 -0.03 -3.61 24.77
CA GLY A 370 -0.60 -4.25 23.59
C GLY A 370 -1.01 -3.31 22.47
N ILE A 371 -1.09 -1.99 22.69
CA ILE A 371 -1.21 -1.03 21.59
C ILE A 371 0.12 -0.93 20.85
N ILE A 372 0.09 -1.07 19.52
CA ILE A 372 1.25 -1.01 18.63
C ILE A 372 1.31 0.34 17.90
N ASP A 373 0.23 0.71 17.21
CA ASP A 373 0.12 1.98 16.48
C ASP A 373 -1.20 2.67 16.84
N ILE A 374 -1.14 3.99 17.01
CA ILE A 374 -2.30 4.87 17.05
C ILE A 374 -2.15 5.82 15.87
N THR A 375 -3.09 5.76 14.93
CA THR A 375 -3.01 6.49 13.66
C THR A 375 -4.25 7.37 13.47
N PRO A 376 -4.12 8.70 13.55
CA PRO A 376 -5.23 9.60 13.30
C PRO A 376 -5.52 9.73 11.80
N GLY A 377 -6.79 9.63 11.44
CA GLY A 377 -7.34 10.09 10.17
C GLY A 377 -7.92 11.49 10.27
N ILE A 378 -8.70 11.91 9.27
CA ILE A 378 -9.34 13.23 9.28
C ILE A 378 -10.39 13.36 10.40
N ARG A 379 -11.28 12.38 10.49
CA ARG A 379 -12.38 12.34 11.47
C ARG A 379 -12.43 11.00 12.22
N SER A 380 -11.30 10.30 12.24
CA SER A 380 -11.22 8.95 12.78
C SER A 380 -9.90 8.70 13.50
N LEU A 381 -9.90 7.72 14.40
CA LEU A 381 -8.71 7.20 15.06
C LEU A 381 -8.64 5.69 14.80
N HIS A 382 -7.52 5.22 14.28
CA HIS A 382 -7.27 3.80 14.04
C HIS A 382 -6.25 3.28 15.04
N ILE A 383 -6.55 2.14 15.67
CA ILE A 383 -5.72 1.55 16.71
C ILE A 383 -5.33 0.15 16.29
N HIS A 384 -4.03 -0.07 16.12
CA HIS A 384 -3.43 -1.38 15.93
C HIS A 384 -3.01 -1.95 17.27
N TYR A 385 -3.46 -3.16 17.61
CA TYR A 385 -3.18 -3.80 18.88
C TYR A 385 -2.93 -5.30 18.73
N ASP A 386 -2.25 -5.91 19.70
CA ASP A 386 -2.01 -7.37 19.75
C ASP A 386 -2.76 -8.06 20.90
N ALA A 387 -2.52 -9.36 21.06
CA ALA A 387 -3.21 -10.21 22.02
C ALA A 387 -2.96 -9.85 23.50
N ARG A 388 -2.10 -8.87 23.82
CA ARG A 388 -1.89 -8.40 25.21
C ARG A 388 -3.03 -7.54 25.74
N ILE A 389 -3.93 -7.05 24.89
CA ILE A 389 -5.13 -6.32 25.27
C ILE A 389 -6.35 -6.91 24.57
N ARG A 390 -7.43 -7.12 25.33
CA ARG A 390 -8.70 -7.57 24.74
C ARG A 390 -9.45 -6.39 24.14
N ARG A 391 -10.26 -6.66 23.11
CA ARG A 391 -11.03 -5.62 22.42
C ARG A 391 -11.99 -4.89 23.36
N GLU A 392 -12.60 -5.61 24.30
CA GLU A 392 -13.52 -5.06 25.28
C GLU A 392 -12.80 -4.08 26.22
N GLU A 393 -11.60 -4.44 26.69
CA GLU A 393 -10.76 -3.57 27.53
C GLU A 393 -10.32 -2.30 26.79
N LEU A 394 -10.00 -2.43 25.50
CA LEU A 394 -9.70 -1.28 24.65
C LEU A 394 -10.91 -0.36 24.49
N LEU A 395 -12.11 -0.91 24.27
CA LEU A 395 -13.35 -0.12 24.16
C LEU A 395 -13.70 0.62 25.45
N GLU A 396 -13.51 -0.03 26.60
CA GLU A 396 -13.69 0.59 27.92
C GLU A 396 -12.71 1.74 28.14
N ALA A 397 -11.43 1.55 27.79
CA ALA A 397 -10.42 2.59 27.89
C ALA A 397 -10.70 3.77 26.95
N LEU A 398 -11.18 3.51 25.74
CA LEU A 398 -11.60 4.54 24.79
C LEU A 398 -12.77 5.36 25.33
N ASP A 399 -13.79 4.71 25.89
CA ASP A 399 -14.91 5.39 26.50
C ASP A 399 -14.48 6.24 27.72
N ALA A 400 -13.54 5.74 28.53
CA ALA A 400 -12.97 6.50 29.64
C ALA A 400 -12.17 7.73 29.17
N CYS A 401 -11.45 7.62 28.06
CA CYS A 401 -10.72 8.74 27.45
C CYS A 401 -11.68 9.77 26.84
N GLU A 402 -12.70 9.31 26.11
CA GLU A 402 -13.73 10.13 25.47
C GLU A 402 -14.47 11.01 26.47
N ARG A 403 -14.89 10.43 27.61
CA ARG A 403 -15.58 11.16 28.69
C ARG A 403 -14.76 12.29 29.32
N ARG A 404 -13.44 12.30 29.11
CA ARG A 404 -12.52 13.31 29.65
C ARG A 404 -12.08 14.34 28.61
N ILE A 405 -12.55 14.25 27.37
CA ILE A 405 -12.25 15.27 26.36
C ILE A 405 -12.86 16.60 26.81
N PRO A 406 -12.05 17.69 26.91
CA PRO A 406 -12.56 18.99 27.33
C PRO A 406 -13.47 19.61 26.26
N ASP A 407 -14.09 20.74 26.59
CA ASP A 407 -14.70 21.60 25.57
C ASP A 407 -13.66 21.93 24.48
N LEU A 408 -14.10 21.82 23.22
CA LEU A 408 -13.27 22.08 22.04
C LEU A 408 -12.69 23.51 22.05
N ASP A 409 -13.42 24.51 22.56
CA ASP A 409 -12.93 25.90 22.67
C ASP A 409 -11.77 26.08 23.66
N ASN A 410 -11.44 25.02 24.43
CA ASN A 410 -10.30 25.00 25.34
C ASN A 410 -9.12 24.19 24.77
N ILE A 411 -9.23 23.63 23.56
CA ILE A 411 -8.14 22.91 22.93
C ILE A 411 -7.19 23.90 22.24
N THR A 412 -5.91 23.76 22.58
CA THR A 412 -4.78 24.43 21.95
C THR A 412 -3.77 23.37 21.57
N VAL A 413 -3.24 23.44 20.35
CA VAL A 413 -2.19 22.52 19.88
C VAL A 413 -0.95 23.30 19.49
N GLU A 414 0.21 22.72 19.77
CA GLU A 414 1.47 23.21 19.22
C GLU A 414 1.46 23.05 17.70
N SER A 415 1.92 24.07 17.00
CA SER A 415 1.92 24.15 15.54
C SER A 415 3.20 24.84 15.06
N ARG A 416 3.47 24.75 13.76
CA ARG A 416 4.53 25.48 13.09
C ARG A 416 4.04 25.97 11.75
N VAL A 417 4.39 27.20 11.37
CA VAL A 417 4.23 27.64 9.98
C VAL A 417 5.49 27.23 9.22
N VAL A 418 5.34 26.30 8.27
CA VAL A 418 6.43 25.76 7.46
C VAL A 418 6.36 26.38 6.07
N HIS A 419 7.33 27.24 5.75
CA HIS A 419 7.40 27.90 4.45
C HIS A 419 8.16 27.04 3.44
N LEU A 420 7.47 26.57 2.40
CA LEU A 420 8.03 25.67 1.39
C LEU A 420 8.16 26.36 0.03
N PRO A 421 9.28 26.19 -0.69
CA PRO A 421 9.40 26.64 -2.07
C PRO A 421 8.51 25.77 -2.97
N LEU A 422 7.77 26.38 -3.89
CA LEU A 422 6.93 25.67 -4.85
C LEU A 422 7.24 26.14 -6.27
N SER A 423 7.69 25.20 -7.10
CA SER A 423 7.74 25.36 -8.56
C SER A 423 6.33 25.17 -9.11
N TRP A 424 5.70 26.25 -9.55
CA TRP A 424 4.35 26.23 -10.11
C TRP A 424 4.35 25.55 -11.48
N ASP A 425 3.41 24.63 -11.70
CA ASP A 425 3.28 23.87 -12.94
C ASP A 425 4.59 23.17 -13.39
N ASP A 426 5.28 22.56 -12.42
CA ASP A 426 6.63 22.01 -12.58
C ASP A 426 6.79 21.03 -13.78
N PRO A 427 7.94 21.04 -14.49
CA PRO A 427 8.21 20.12 -15.59
C PRO A 427 8.05 18.63 -15.23
N ALA A 428 8.32 18.23 -13.99
CA ALA A 428 8.18 16.85 -13.55
C ALA A 428 6.70 16.45 -13.36
N THR A 429 5.84 17.35 -12.87
CA THR A 429 4.39 17.10 -12.82
C THR A 429 3.79 17.03 -14.21
N GLN A 430 4.25 17.91 -15.11
CA GLN A 430 3.86 17.89 -16.52
C GLN A 430 4.26 16.58 -17.23
N LEU A 431 5.43 16.02 -16.90
CA LEU A 431 5.83 14.70 -17.38
C LEU A 431 4.90 13.58 -16.90
N ALA A 432 4.48 13.63 -15.63
CA ALA A 432 3.55 12.64 -15.08
C ALA A 432 2.18 12.69 -15.79
N ILE A 433 1.67 13.89 -16.10
CA ILE A 433 0.43 14.08 -16.87
C ILE A 433 0.58 13.50 -18.28
N ARG A 434 1.69 13.81 -18.98
CA ARG A 434 1.94 13.26 -20.33
C ARG A 434 2.00 11.74 -20.33
N LYS A 435 2.72 11.13 -19.39
CA LYS A 435 2.78 9.67 -19.23
C LYS A 435 1.38 9.08 -19.02
N TYR A 436 0.59 9.69 -18.12
CA TYR A 436 -0.78 9.26 -17.86
C TYR A 436 -1.67 9.29 -19.11
N MET A 437 -1.61 10.37 -19.89
CA MET A 437 -2.38 10.48 -21.13
C MET A 437 -1.95 9.47 -22.19
N GLN A 438 -0.67 9.08 -22.20
CA GLN A 438 -0.12 8.13 -23.16
C GLN A 438 -0.47 6.67 -22.82
N SER A 439 -0.37 6.28 -21.55
CA SER A 439 -0.43 4.87 -21.15
C SER A 439 -1.67 4.48 -20.34
N VAL A 440 -2.46 5.45 -19.87
CA VAL A 440 -3.59 5.16 -18.97
C VAL A 440 -4.91 5.69 -19.51
N ARG A 441 -5.08 7.01 -19.62
CA ARG A 441 -6.36 7.60 -20.05
C ARG A 441 -6.14 8.93 -20.76
N ARG A 442 -6.18 8.90 -22.09
CA ARG A 442 -5.92 10.06 -22.95
C ARG A 442 -7.02 11.13 -22.87
N ASP A 443 -8.26 10.71 -22.68
CA ASP A 443 -9.49 11.53 -22.75
C ASP A 443 -9.98 12.00 -21.37
N ALA A 444 -9.14 11.90 -20.34
CA ALA A 444 -9.51 12.27 -18.98
C ALA A 444 -9.86 13.77 -18.88
N PRO A 445 -10.98 14.15 -18.22
CA PRO A 445 -11.43 15.55 -18.18
C PRO A 445 -10.48 16.55 -17.51
N TRP A 446 -9.56 16.05 -16.68
CA TRP A 446 -8.52 16.82 -16.01
C TRP A 446 -7.21 16.95 -16.81
N CYS A 447 -7.15 16.35 -18.00
CA CYS A 447 -6.02 16.46 -18.92
C CYS A 447 -6.39 17.40 -20.09
N PRO A 448 -5.40 18.08 -20.72
CA PRO A 448 -3.97 18.01 -20.48
C PRO A 448 -3.45 18.90 -19.33
N SER A 449 -4.31 19.69 -18.68
CA SER A 449 -3.90 20.61 -17.60
C SER A 449 -4.76 20.44 -16.35
N ASN A 450 -4.14 19.95 -15.28
CA ASN A 450 -4.78 19.82 -13.98
C ASN A 450 -5.18 21.20 -13.41
N ILE A 451 -4.34 22.21 -13.60
CA ILE A 451 -4.59 23.57 -13.11
C ILE A 451 -5.81 24.19 -13.79
N GLU A 452 -5.93 24.02 -15.11
CA GLU A 452 -7.11 24.47 -15.83
C GLU A 452 -8.37 23.72 -15.39
N PHE A 453 -8.25 22.42 -15.12
CA PHE A 453 -9.34 21.66 -14.53
C PHE A 453 -9.75 22.18 -13.15
N ILE A 454 -8.79 22.45 -12.26
CA ILE A 454 -9.03 23.04 -10.93
C ILE A 454 -9.79 24.37 -11.07
N ARG A 455 -9.39 25.23 -12.02
CA ARG A 455 -10.09 26.48 -12.31
C ARG A 455 -11.55 26.22 -12.69
N ARG A 456 -11.80 25.35 -13.67
CA ARG A 456 -13.15 25.06 -14.20
C ARG A 456 -14.07 24.50 -13.12
N ILE A 457 -13.63 23.46 -12.40
CA ILE A 457 -14.48 22.75 -11.45
C ILE A 457 -14.81 23.60 -10.21
N ASN A 458 -13.99 24.61 -9.90
CA ASN A 458 -14.23 25.55 -8.81
C ASN A 458 -14.91 26.85 -9.26
N GLY A 459 -15.23 27.01 -10.55
CA GLY A 459 -15.90 28.19 -11.07
C GLY A 459 -15.05 29.46 -11.00
N LEU A 460 -13.73 29.34 -11.08
CA LEU A 460 -12.80 30.46 -11.02
C LEU A 460 -12.65 31.13 -12.39
N ASN A 461 -12.37 32.44 -12.40
CA ASN A 461 -12.33 33.23 -13.64
C ASN A 461 -11.04 32.96 -14.44
N SER A 462 -9.94 32.66 -13.76
CA SER A 462 -8.62 32.54 -14.38
C SER A 462 -7.74 31.50 -13.67
N ILE A 463 -6.71 31.00 -14.36
CA ILE A 463 -5.65 30.19 -13.74
C ILE A 463 -4.93 31.00 -12.65
N ASP A 464 -4.81 32.32 -12.82
CA ASP A 464 -4.22 33.21 -11.82
C ASP A 464 -5.01 33.23 -10.50
N ASP A 465 -6.33 33.00 -10.52
CA ASP A 465 -7.11 32.83 -9.29
C ASP A 465 -6.68 31.56 -8.54
N VAL A 466 -6.43 30.46 -9.27
CA VAL A 466 -5.90 29.22 -8.68
C VAL A 466 -4.54 29.48 -8.06
N TYR A 467 -3.65 30.16 -8.78
CA TYR A 467 -2.33 30.56 -8.28
C TYR A 467 -2.45 31.38 -6.99
N ARG A 468 -3.26 32.45 -7.00
CA ARG A 468 -3.45 33.32 -5.83
C ARG A 468 -3.97 32.56 -4.61
N ILE A 469 -4.93 31.65 -4.81
CA ILE A 469 -5.46 30.82 -3.73
C ILE A 469 -4.39 29.87 -3.20
N VAL A 470 -3.64 29.19 -4.08
CA VAL A 470 -2.63 28.21 -3.66
C VAL A 470 -1.50 28.86 -2.86
N PHE A 471 -0.99 30.01 -3.32
CA PHE A 471 0.08 30.73 -2.62
C PHE A 471 -0.42 31.58 -1.45
N GLY A 472 -1.71 31.93 -1.41
CA GLY A 472 -2.34 32.70 -0.32
C GLY A 472 -2.89 31.85 0.83
N ALA A 473 -2.96 30.53 0.68
CA ALA A 473 -3.52 29.62 1.67
C ALA A 473 -2.52 29.24 2.78
N SER A 474 -3.06 28.98 3.97
CA SER A 474 -2.38 28.32 5.08
C SER A 474 -2.99 26.92 5.20
N TYR A 475 -2.23 25.87 4.88
CA TYR A 475 -2.73 24.51 4.84
C TYR A 475 -2.41 23.77 6.15
N LEU A 476 -3.43 23.49 6.95
CA LEU A 476 -3.26 22.75 8.20
C LEU A 476 -3.09 21.26 7.89
N VAL A 477 -1.98 20.67 8.32
CA VAL A 477 -1.68 19.23 8.20
C VAL A 477 -2.57 18.46 9.17
N LEU A 478 -3.48 17.67 8.64
CA LEU A 478 -4.43 16.88 9.43
C LEU A 478 -3.90 15.46 9.67
N GLY A 479 -3.16 14.90 8.73
CA GLY A 479 -2.60 13.56 8.79
C GLY A 479 -1.28 13.47 8.03
N LEU A 480 -0.57 12.36 8.22
CA LEU A 480 0.68 12.04 7.52
C LEU A 480 0.58 10.62 6.96
N GLY A 481 1.31 10.36 5.87
CA GLY A 481 1.25 9.08 5.16
C GLY A 481 0.16 8.99 4.10
N ASP A 482 -0.32 10.10 3.54
CA ASP A 482 -1.23 10.17 2.37
C ASP A 482 -0.47 10.70 1.13
N VAL A 483 0.25 9.89 0.35
CA VAL A 483 0.54 8.48 0.63
C VAL A 483 2.04 8.26 0.85
N TYR A 484 2.36 7.51 1.91
CA TYR A 484 3.70 7.12 2.37
C TYR A 484 4.63 8.24 2.88
N LEU A 485 5.59 7.85 3.71
CA LEU A 485 6.81 8.59 4.07
C LEU A 485 6.60 10.08 4.42
N GLY A 486 5.70 10.36 5.37
CA GLY A 486 5.45 11.71 5.86
C GLY A 486 4.71 12.62 4.89
N ALA A 487 4.16 12.08 3.78
CA ALA A 487 3.30 12.84 2.87
C ALA A 487 2.09 13.39 3.65
N PRO A 488 1.85 14.70 3.67
CA PRO A 488 0.75 15.27 4.44
C PRO A 488 -0.57 15.07 3.71
N VAL A 489 -1.65 14.91 4.48
CA VAL A 489 -2.99 15.33 4.07
C VAL A 489 -3.30 16.63 4.78
N ALA A 490 -3.46 17.71 4.03
CA ALA A 490 -3.65 19.04 4.58
C ALA A 490 -4.86 19.73 3.95
N THR A 491 -5.46 20.70 4.63
CA THR A 491 -6.54 21.51 4.07
C THR A 491 -6.38 22.98 4.47
N PRO A 492 -6.79 23.94 3.63
CA PRO A 492 -6.80 25.34 4.02
C PRO A 492 -7.60 25.61 5.30
N VAL A 493 -6.97 26.36 6.22
CA VAL A 493 -7.63 26.88 7.43
C VAL A 493 -8.79 27.79 7.05
N ASP A 494 -8.61 28.65 6.04
CA ASP A 494 -9.70 29.45 5.47
C ASP A 494 -10.54 28.60 4.50
N PRO A 495 -11.84 28.35 4.79
CA PRO A 495 -12.71 27.58 3.91
C PRO A 495 -12.83 28.16 2.50
N ARG A 496 -12.61 29.47 2.32
CA ARG A 496 -12.65 30.15 1.02
C ARG A 496 -11.45 29.83 0.13
N HIS A 497 -10.43 29.17 0.67
CA HIS A 497 -9.26 28.70 -0.08
C HIS A 497 -9.32 27.19 -0.40
N ARG A 498 -10.36 26.48 0.05
CA ARG A 498 -10.51 25.03 -0.17
C ARG A 498 -10.94 24.77 -1.61
N LEU A 499 -9.97 24.65 -2.51
CA LEU A 499 -10.22 24.18 -3.87
C LEU A 499 -10.63 22.70 -3.81
N VAL A 500 -11.79 22.38 -4.38
CA VAL A 500 -12.32 21.02 -4.43
C VAL A 500 -12.07 20.42 -5.81
N THR A 501 -11.54 19.20 -5.85
CA THR A 501 -11.27 18.46 -7.08
C THR A 501 -11.72 17.00 -6.97
N THR A 502 -11.66 16.26 -8.08
CA THR A 502 -11.68 14.79 -8.01
C THR A 502 -10.28 14.20 -7.94
N LYS A 503 -10.14 13.02 -7.33
CA LYS A 503 -8.97 12.15 -7.56
C LYS A 503 -9.04 11.61 -9.01
N TYR A 504 -7.89 11.28 -9.59
CA TYR A 504 -7.76 10.64 -10.90
C TYR A 504 -8.52 9.32 -10.95
N ASN A 505 -9.14 9.03 -12.09
CA ASN A 505 -9.81 7.75 -12.35
C ASN A 505 -9.45 7.19 -13.75
N PRO A 506 -8.66 6.11 -13.84
CA PRO A 506 -7.94 5.44 -12.75
C PRO A 506 -6.75 6.31 -12.28
N ALA A 507 -6.16 5.99 -11.13
CA ALA A 507 -5.01 6.71 -10.58
C ALA A 507 -3.76 6.61 -11.50
N ARG A 508 -2.83 7.56 -11.39
CA ARG A 508 -1.55 7.49 -12.12
C ARG A 508 -0.71 6.33 -11.60
N THR A 509 -0.01 5.67 -12.52
CA THR A 509 1.01 4.65 -12.20
C THR A 509 2.33 5.27 -11.73
N TRP A 510 2.59 6.53 -12.08
CA TRP A 510 3.82 7.25 -11.74
C TRP A 510 3.57 8.73 -11.41
N THR A 511 4.19 9.19 -10.33
CA THR A 511 4.21 10.55 -9.80
C THR A 511 5.62 10.84 -9.31
N ALA A 512 6.16 12.00 -9.68
CA ALA A 512 7.48 12.42 -9.23
C ALA A 512 7.47 12.74 -7.73
N GLU A 513 8.56 12.41 -7.05
CA GLU A 513 8.77 12.73 -5.64
C GLU A 513 8.56 14.23 -5.36
N ASN A 514 7.78 14.50 -4.31
CA ASN A 514 7.37 15.82 -3.80
C ASN A 514 6.59 16.68 -4.80
N SER A 515 5.93 16.03 -5.76
CA SER A 515 4.83 16.69 -6.46
C SER A 515 3.77 17.13 -5.44
N VAL A 516 3.16 18.28 -5.69
CA VAL A 516 2.08 18.83 -4.86
C VAL A 516 0.78 18.72 -5.64
N GLY A 517 -0.25 18.17 -5.01
CA GLY A 517 -1.54 18.00 -5.65
C GLY A 517 -2.74 18.19 -4.72
N ILE A 518 -3.91 18.39 -5.33
CA ILE A 518 -5.20 18.59 -4.67
C ILE A 518 -6.15 17.46 -5.08
N GLY A 519 -6.77 16.79 -4.11
CA GLY A 519 -7.71 15.69 -4.29
C GLY A 519 -8.85 15.81 -3.28
N GLY A 520 -10.11 15.91 -3.75
CA GLY A 520 -11.18 16.38 -2.88
C GLY A 520 -10.89 17.80 -2.41
N ALA A 521 -11.11 18.08 -1.13
CA ALA A 521 -10.74 19.34 -0.48
C ALA A 521 -9.33 19.32 0.17
N TYR A 522 -8.49 18.36 -0.19
CA TYR A 522 -7.20 18.11 0.45
C TYR A 522 -6.01 18.38 -0.45
N LEU A 523 -4.93 18.84 0.15
CA LEU A 523 -3.60 18.97 -0.44
C LEU A 523 -2.69 17.84 0.06
N CYS A 524 -1.91 17.29 -0.86
CA CYS A 524 -0.87 16.30 -0.61
C CYS A 524 0.48 16.76 -1.17
N VAL A 525 1.58 16.39 -0.49
CA VAL A 525 2.94 16.41 -1.04
C VAL A 525 3.49 14.98 -1.06
N TYR A 526 3.69 14.40 -2.24
CA TYR A 526 4.11 13.00 -2.37
C TYR A 526 5.50 12.77 -1.74
N GLY A 527 5.59 11.95 -0.69
CA GLY A 527 6.84 11.74 0.07
C GLY A 527 7.93 10.98 -0.69
N MET A 528 7.53 10.23 -1.73
CA MET A 528 8.38 9.42 -2.58
C MET A 528 7.81 9.34 -4.00
N GLU A 529 8.62 8.83 -4.93
CA GLU A 529 8.18 8.50 -6.29
C GLU A 529 7.28 7.26 -6.28
N GLY A 530 6.11 7.33 -6.93
CA GLY A 530 5.16 6.21 -6.91
C GLY A 530 3.80 6.53 -7.54
N PRO A 531 2.79 5.68 -7.38
CA PRO A 531 1.44 5.95 -7.88
C PRO A 531 0.78 7.13 -7.15
N GLY A 532 -0.20 7.79 -7.78
CA GLY A 532 -0.86 8.94 -7.18
C GLY A 532 -2.16 9.36 -7.86
N GLY A 533 -3.10 9.87 -7.07
CA GLY A 533 -4.45 10.25 -7.53
C GLY A 533 -4.75 11.75 -7.55
N TYR A 534 -3.92 12.62 -6.98
CA TYR A 534 -4.30 14.02 -6.77
C TYR A 534 -3.99 14.88 -8.01
N GLN A 535 -4.74 15.95 -8.24
CA GLN A 535 -4.55 16.90 -9.36
C GLN A 535 -3.35 17.80 -9.08
N PHE A 536 -2.37 17.88 -9.98
CA PHE A 536 -1.14 18.63 -9.70
C PHE A 536 -1.32 20.15 -9.72
N VAL A 537 -0.55 20.83 -8.87
CA VAL A 537 -0.33 22.29 -8.91
C VAL A 537 1.14 22.66 -9.07
N GLY A 538 2.07 21.77 -8.69
CA GLY A 538 3.50 22.05 -8.78
C GLY A 538 4.36 21.01 -8.08
N ARG A 539 5.59 21.37 -7.73
CA ARG A 539 6.54 20.51 -7.01
C ARG A 539 7.30 21.29 -5.94
N THR A 540 7.63 20.64 -4.83
CA THR A 540 8.37 21.23 -3.71
C THR A 540 9.59 20.39 -3.31
N VAL A 541 10.15 20.65 -2.13
CA VAL A 541 11.30 19.96 -1.53
C VAL A 541 10.88 18.67 -0.83
N GLN A 542 11.88 17.92 -0.37
CA GLN A 542 11.74 16.61 0.23
C GLN A 542 10.91 16.64 1.52
N MET A 543 9.86 15.82 1.61
CA MET A 543 9.14 15.59 2.88
C MET A 543 9.83 14.54 3.76
N TRP A 544 10.77 13.79 3.18
CA TRP A 544 11.45 12.66 3.81
C TRP A 544 12.96 12.70 3.54
N ASN A 545 13.76 12.38 4.56
CA ASN A 545 15.22 12.27 4.46
C ASN A 545 15.71 10.97 5.12
N THR A 546 16.04 9.98 4.28
CA THR A 546 16.38 8.64 4.74
C THR A 546 17.75 8.56 5.42
N PHE A 547 18.75 9.28 4.91
CA PHE A 547 20.16 9.00 5.23
C PHE A 547 20.87 10.11 5.98
N HIS A 548 20.30 11.31 6.04
CA HIS A 548 20.93 12.45 6.68
C HIS A 548 20.06 12.97 7.81
N SER A 549 20.72 13.33 8.90
CA SER A 549 20.13 14.15 9.95
C SER A 549 20.52 15.61 9.74
N THR A 550 19.53 16.50 9.74
CA THR A 550 19.70 17.95 9.60
C THR A 550 18.85 18.67 10.66
N ALA A 551 18.81 20.01 10.63
CA ALA A 551 17.93 20.76 11.53
C ALA A 551 16.45 20.44 11.29
N GLU A 552 16.05 20.30 10.02
CA GLU A 552 14.69 19.98 9.58
C GLU A 552 14.36 18.49 9.65
N PHE A 553 15.39 17.62 9.65
CA PHE A 553 15.26 16.17 9.81
C PHE A 553 16.10 15.66 10.99
N PRO A 554 15.66 15.88 12.25
CA PRO A 554 16.39 15.43 13.42
C PRO A 554 16.60 13.90 13.42
N ALA A 555 17.63 13.43 14.14
CA ALA A 555 17.89 12.01 14.29
C ALA A 555 16.65 11.27 14.84
N GLY A 556 16.24 10.19 14.18
CA GLY A 556 15.04 9.42 14.51
C GLY A 556 13.73 9.98 13.92
N THR A 557 13.75 11.15 13.28
CA THR A 557 12.58 11.79 12.66
C THR A 557 12.91 12.15 11.20
N PRO A 558 12.93 11.15 10.29
CA PRO A 558 13.22 11.38 8.87
C PRO A 558 12.11 12.12 8.10
N TRP A 559 10.99 12.47 8.72
CA TRP A 559 9.90 13.23 8.09
C TRP A 559 9.91 14.70 8.55
N LEU A 560 9.61 15.60 7.62
CA LEU A 560 9.67 17.05 7.85
C LEU A 560 8.50 17.58 8.70
N LEU A 561 7.30 17.12 8.39
CA LEU A 561 6.03 17.71 8.84
C LEU A 561 5.48 16.99 10.07
N ARG A 562 4.77 17.74 10.91
CA ARG A 562 4.06 17.25 12.10
C ARG A 562 2.56 17.45 11.92
N PHE A 563 1.77 16.73 12.70
CA PHE A 563 0.34 17.04 12.80
C PHE A 563 0.17 18.49 13.24
N PHE A 564 -0.78 19.18 12.61
CA PHE A 564 -1.12 20.58 12.82
C PHE A 564 -0.06 21.61 12.42
N ASP A 565 1.01 21.23 11.71
CA ASP A 565 1.79 22.21 10.97
C ASP A 565 0.90 22.95 9.95
N GLU A 566 1.20 24.22 9.71
CA GLU A 566 0.59 25.03 8.66
C GLU A 566 1.58 25.21 7.51
N LEU A 567 1.30 24.61 6.36
CA LEU A 567 2.12 24.80 5.17
C LEU A 567 1.77 26.12 4.50
N ARG A 568 2.79 26.87 4.10
CA ARG A 568 2.66 28.02 3.21
C ARG A 568 3.67 27.93 2.09
N PHE A 569 3.23 28.13 0.86
CA PHE A 569 4.11 28.10 -0.30
C PHE A 569 4.62 29.49 -0.64
N TYR A 570 5.84 29.57 -1.17
CA TYR A 570 6.34 30.74 -1.89
C TYR A 570 6.88 30.31 -3.27
N PRO A 571 6.70 31.13 -4.31
CA PRO A 571 7.04 30.72 -5.67
C PRO A 571 8.56 30.70 -5.87
N VAL A 572 9.02 29.68 -6.58
CA VAL A 572 10.38 29.58 -7.14
C VAL A 572 10.29 29.07 -8.57
N SER A 573 11.31 29.32 -9.38
CA SER A 573 11.43 28.68 -10.69
C SER A 573 11.76 27.18 -10.56
N ALA A 574 11.50 26.41 -11.62
CA ALA A 574 11.88 25.00 -11.68
C ALA A 574 13.40 24.79 -11.51
N GLN A 575 14.22 25.69 -12.05
CA GLN A 575 15.67 25.62 -11.93
C GLN A 575 16.14 25.88 -10.50
N GLU A 576 15.63 26.95 -9.86
CA GLU A 576 15.92 27.23 -8.44
C GLU A 576 15.47 26.07 -7.55
N LEU A 577 14.30 25.48 -7.81
CA LEU A 577 13.84 24.33 -7.04
C LEU A 577 14.81 23.15 -7.12
N LEU A 578 15.40 22.87 -8.30
CA LEU A 578 16.37 21.78 -8.44
C LEU A 578 17.63 22.02 -7.61
N GLU A 579 18.12 23.26 -7.58
CA GLU A 579 19.26 23.65 -6.74
C GLU A 579 18.95 23.50 -5.24
N ILE A 580 17.77 23.97 -4.81
CA ILE A 580 17.30 23.79 -3.44
C ILE A 580 17.20 22.31 -3.08
N ARG A 581 16.60 21.48 -3.96
CA ARG A 581 16.40 20.05 -3.74
C ARG A 581 17.71 19.27 -3.66
N GLU A 582 18.79 19.75 -4.28
CA GLU A 582 20.12 19.15 -4.12
C GLU A 582 20.74 19.49 -2.76
N GLY A 583 20.57 20.73 -2.29
CA GLY A 583 21.15 21.20 -1.03
C GLY A 583 20.38 20.80 0.23
N PHE A 584 19.05 20.80 0.15
CA PHE A 584 18.16 20.67 1.32
C PHE A 584 18.34 19.38 2.12
N PRO A 585 18.35 18.17 1.52
CA PRO A 585 18.58 16.94 2.29
C PRO A 585 19.95 16.87 2.98
N ARG A 586 20.91 17.70 2.56
CA ARG A 586 22.27 17.80 3.12
C ARG A 586 22.41 18.94 4.13
N GLY A 587 21.30 19.61 4.49
CA GLY A 587 21.29 20.74 5.41
C GLY A 587 21.87 22.04 4.83
N ARG A 588 21.96 22.16 3.49
CA ARG A 588 22.53 23.35 2.82
C ARG A 588 21.49 24.39 2.43
N TYR A 589 20.23 24.18 2.80
CA TYR A 589 19.15 25.12 2.56
C TYR A 589 18.21 25.13 3.78
N PRO A 590 18.33 26.11 4.69
CA PRO A 590 17.43 26.16 5.85
C PRO A 590 16.02 26.58 5.43
N LEU A 591 15.01 25.93 5.98
CA LEU A 591 13.62 26.38 5.80
C LEU A 591 13.24 27.42 6.86
N ARG A 592 12.42 28.39 6.47
CA ARG A 592 11.75 29.27 7.44
C ARG A 592 10.63 28.48 8.11
N ILE A 593 10.83 28.16 9.38
CA ILE A 593 9.85 27.44 10.22
C ILE A 593 9.58 28.32 11.46
N GLU A 594 8.32 28.70 11.65
CA GLU A 594 7.91 29.59 12.73
C GLU A 594 7.05 28.85 13.76
N PRO A 595 7.46 28.76 15.04
CA PRO A 595 6.61 28.19 16.08
C PRO A 595 5.30 28.97 16.21
N ARG A 596 4.19 28.24 16.40
CA ARG A 596 2.85 28.80 16.55
C ARG A 596 2.01 27.95 17.50
N GLU A 597 0.93 28.52 18.02
CA GLU A 597 -0.15 27.76 18.65
C GLU A 597 -1.40 27.89 17.79
N PHE A 598 -2.07 26.76 17.53
CA PHE A 598 -3.39 26.77 16.93
C PHE A 598 -4.44 26.62 18.03
N ARG A 599 -5.25 27.66 18.21
CA ARG A 599 -6.29 27.74 19.26
C ARG A 599 -7.66 27.63 18.62
N LEU A 600 -8.41 26.60 19.01
CA LEU A 600 -9.68 26.30 18.33
C LEU A 600 -10.74 27.40 18.56
N ARG A 601 -10.71 28.07 19.71
CA ARG A 601 -11.52 29.28 19.99
C ARG A 601 -11.29 30.41 19.00
N GLU A 602 -10.03 30.68 18.66
CA GLU A 602 -9.67 31.74 17.69
C GLU A 602 -10.14 31.35 16.29
N TYR A 603 -10.00 30.07 15.93
CA TYR A 603 -10.55 29.53 14.69
C TYR A 603 -12.07 29.64 14.62
N HIS A 604 -12.80 29.34 15.69
CA HIS A 604 -14.26 29.52 15.75
C HIS A 604 -14.68 30.99 15.65
N ALA A 605 -13.95 31.90 16.29
CA ALA A 605 -14.19 33.33 16.14
C ALA A 605 -13.95 33.77 14.68
N PHE A 606 -12.88 33.27 14.05
CA PHE A 606 -12.59 33.52 12.64
C PHE A 606 -13.71 33.01 11.72
N LEU A 607 -14.15 31.75 11.87
CA LEU A 607 -15.26 31.21 11.08
C LEU A 607 -16.55 32.01 11.21
N LYS A 608 -16.87 32.48 12.43
CA LYS A 608 -18.02 33.37 12.66
C LYS A 608 -17.86 34.70 11.90
N SER A 609 -16.64 35.25 11.86
CA SER A 609 -16.36 36.54 11.21
C SER A 609 -16.48 36.51 9.69
N ILE A 610 -16.30 35.35 9.05
CA ILE A 610 -16.34 35.19 7.58
C ILE A 610 -17.55 34.39 7.09
N LYS A 611 -18.55 34.16 7.96
CA LYS A 611 -19.62 33.19 7.71
C LYS A 611 -20.34 33.46 6.38
N THR A 612 -20.71 34.71 6.13
CA THR A 612 -21.45 35.10 4.93
C THR A 612 -20.61 34.94 3.66
N GLU A 613 -19.34 35.35 3.69
CA GLU A 613 -18.42 35.20 2.56
C GLU A 613 -18.11 33.73 2.26
N ALA A 614 -17.92 32.91 3.30
CA ALA A 614 -17.65 31.48 3.17
C ALA A 614 -18.86 30.72 2.59
N GLU A 615 -20.08 31.03 3.05
CA GLU A 615 -21.32 30.46 2.51
C GLU A 615 -21.52 30.83 1.03
N ALA A 616 -21.26 32.09 0.66
CA ALA A 616 -21.33 32.54 -0.72
C ALA A 616 -20.29 31.83 -1.61
N PHE A 617 -19.04 31.72 -1.14
CA PHE A 617 -17.97 31.00 -1.84
C PHE A 617 -18.34 29.53 -2.06
N LYS A 618 -18.77 28.83 -1.00
CA LYS A 618 -19.15 27.40 -1.08
C LYS A 618 -20.31 27.19 -2.04
N LYS A 619 -21.32 28.07 -2.03
CA LYS A 619 -22.45 27.99 -2.97
C LYS A 619 -22.01 28.14 -4.42
N HIS A 620 -21.13 29.10 -4.72
CA HIS A 620 -20.59 29.31 -6.07
C HIS A 620 -19.77 28.10 -6.54
N GLN A 621 -18.86 27.62 -5.70
CA GLN A 621 -18.05 26.44 -5.98
C GLN A 621 -18.91 25.20 -6.25
N GLN A 622 -19.91 24.92 -5.40
CA GLN A 622 -20.79 23.76 -5.53
C GLN A 622 -21.57 23.80 -6.86
N ALA A 623 -22.08 24.96 -7.26
CA ALA A 623 -22.77 25.12 -8.54
C ALA A 623 -21.82 24.86 -9.73
N ALA A 624 -20.58 25.33 -9.68
CA ALA A 624 -19.58 25.07 -10.72
C ALA A 624 -19.19 23.59 -10.79
N PHE A 625 -19.06 22.95 -9.64
CA PHE A 625 -18.76 21.52 -9.51
C PHE A 625 -19.87 20.65 -10.12
N GLU A 626 -21.13 20.96 -9.81
CA GLU A 626 -22.29 20.28 -10.39
C GLU A 626 -22.37 20.46 -11.90
N ALA A 627 -22.14 21.67 -12.39
CA ALA A 627 -22.12 21.96 -13.83
C ALA A 627 -20.99 21.23 -14.57
N GLU A 628 -19.80 21.10 -13.96
CA GLU A 628 -18.69 20.33 -14.53
C GLU A 628 -19.02 18.83 -14.60
N ARG A 629 -19.63 18.28 -13.55
CA ARG A 629 -20.08 16.88 -13.53
C ARG A 629 -21.11 16.60 -14.62
N GLU A 630 -22.09 17.48 -14.80
CA GLU A 630 -23.10 17.34 -15.86
C GLU A 630 -22.48 17.38 -17.25
N ARG A 631 -21.47 18.23 -17.47
CA ARG A 631 -20.70 18.24 -18.73
C ARG A 631 -20.04 16.89 -19.01
N TRP A 632 -19.44 16.25 -18.00
CA TRP A 632 -18.80 14.94 -18.17
C TRP A 632 -19.79 13.84 -18.49
N ALA A 633 -20.95 13.86 -17.82
CA ALA A 633 -22.03 12.92 -18.09
C ALA A 633 -22.52 13.06 -19.55
N ALA A 634 -22.75 14.29 -20.00
CA ALA A 634 -23.17 14.58 -21.38
C ALA A 634 -22.11 14.19 -22.42
N ALA A 635 -20.81 14.29 -22.07
CA ALA A 635 -19.70 13.91 -22.94
C ALA A 635 -19.33 12.41 -22.89
N GLY A 636 -20.02 11.60 -22.07
CA GLY A 636 -19.68 10.19 -21.88
C GLY A 636 -18.35 9.95 -21.16
N GLN A 637 -17.83 10.95 -20.44
CA GLN A 637 -16.54 10.90 -19.75
C GLN A 637 -16.67 10.61 -18.24
N ALA A 638 -17.90 10.54 -17.73
CA ALA A 638 -18.20 10.31 -16.32
C ALA A 638 -17.71 8.94 -15.82
N GLU A 639 -17.81 7.91 -16.67
CA GLU A 639 -17.34 6.56 -16.38
C GLU A 639 -16.07 6.26 -17.18
N TYR A 640 -15.08 5.67 -16.53
CA TYR A 640 -13.97 5.05 -17.23
C TYR A 640 -14.31 3.57 -17.42
N ILE A 641 -14.51 3.18 -18.67
CA ILE A 641 -14.66 1.77 -19.04
C ILE A 641 -13.26 1.27 -19.39
N GLU A 642 -12.69 0.43 -18.52
CA GLU A 642 -11.47 -0.29 -18.86
C GLU A 642 -11.69 -1.07 -20.16
N PRO A 643 -10.73 -1.04 -21.11
CA PRO A 643 -10.79 -1.92 -22.26
C PRO A 643 -11.01 -3.36 -21.80
N PRO A 644 -11.88 -4.14 -22.44
CA PRO A 644 -12.07 -5.54 -22.08
C PRO A 644 -10.71 -6.24 -22.08
N GLU A 645 -10.39 -6.94 -20.98
CA GLU A 645 -9.18 -7.74 -20.91
C GLU A 645 -9.13 -8.69 -22.12
N ALA A 646 -7.95 -8.81 -22.74
CA ALA A 646 -7.75 -9.80 -23.77
C ALA A 646 -8.12 -11.19 -23.22
N VAL A 647 -8.87 -11.95 -24.00
CA VAL A 647 -9.25 -13.32 -23.64
C VAL A 647 -7.99 -14.18 -23.67
N GLU A 648 -7.81 -15.02 -22.65
CA GLU A 648 -6.75 -16.03 -22.63
C GLU A 648 -6.89 -16.95 -23.85
N PRO A 649 -5.94 -16.92 -24.81
CA PRO A 649 -6.00 -17.74 -26.00
C PRO A 649 -5.82 -19.20 -25.61
N ALA A 650 -6.50 -20.10 -26.32
CA ALA A 650 -6.34 -21.53 -26.14
C ALA A 650 -4.86 -21.91 -26.25
N ALA A 651 -4.36 -22.64 -25.26
CA ALA A 651 -2.96 -22.98 -25.11
C ALA A 651 -2.54 -24.11 -26.05
N GLU A 652 -2.44 -23.85 -27.36
CA GLU A 652 -1.81 -24.78 -28.28
C GLU A 652 -1.17 -24.01 -29.44
N THR A 653 0.16 -23.92 -29.41
CA THR A 653 0.97 -23.58 -30.57
C THR A 653 1.68 -24.86 -30.96
N ASP A 654 1.46 -25.36 -32.17
CA ASP A 654 2.23 -26.50 -32.69
C ASP A 654 3.72 -26.15 -32.60
N VAL A 655 4.47 -26.97 -31.85
CA VAL A 655 5.92 -26.82 -31.71
C VAL A 655 6.56 -27.64 -32.85
N PRO A 656 7.23 -26.99 -33.82
CA PRO A 656 7.90 -27.71 -34.91
C PRO A 656 8.98 -28.66 -34.37
N GLU A 657 9.22 -29.75 -35.10
CA GLU A 657 10.25 -30.74 -34.75
C GLU A 657 11.63 -30.06 -34.61
N GLY A 658 12.35 -30.36 -33.52
CA GLY A 658 13.64 -29.72 -33.20
C GLY A 658 13.55 -28.34 -32.52
N CYS A 659 12.34 -27.83 -32.24
CA CYS A 659 12.13 -26.61 -31.49
C CYS A 659 11.65 -26.88 -30.06
N SER A 660 11.97 -25.98 -29.12
CA SER A 660 11.47 -25.97 -27.74
C SER A 660 10.83 -24.63 -27.42
N PRO A 661 9.64 -24.59 -26.81
CA PRO A 661 8.98 -23.34 -26.47
C PRO A 661 9.64 -22.67 -25.26
N VAL A 662 9.88 -21.36 -25.37
CA VAL A 662 10.10 -20.50 -24.21
C VAL A 662 8.76 -19.94 -23.80
N ARG A 663 8.28 -20.33 -22.63
CA ARG A 663 6.97 -19.94 -22.12
C ARG A 663 7.06 -18.77 -21.16
N SER A 664 6.01 -17.97 -21.10
CA SER A 664 5.90 -16.90 -20.13
C SER A 664 5.82 -17.52 -18.74
N PRO A 665 6.70 -17.15 -17.80
CA PRO A 665 6.61 -17.67 -16.44
C PRO A 665 5.38 -17.13 -15.69
N ILE A 666 4.78 -16.04 -16.20
CA ILE A 666 3.74 -15.27 -15.51
C ILE A 666 2.77 -14.62 -16.52
N SER A 667 1.61 -14.18 -16.03
CA SER A 667 0.75 -13.28 -16.80
C SER A 667 1.28 -11.84 -16.68
N ALA A 668 1.51 -11.17 -17.80
CA ALA A 668 2.23 -9.89 -17.87
C ALA A 668 1.89 -9.10 -19.15
N SER A 669 2.31 -7.83 -19.21
CA SER A 669 2.47 -7.12 -20.49
C SER A 669 3.89 -7.32 -21.02
N VAL A 670 4.08 -7.45 -22.33
CA VAL A 670 5.41 -7.53 -22.95
C VAL A 670 5.96 -6.12 -23.12
N TRP A 671 6.92 -5.73 -22.29
CA TRP A 671 7.53 -4.40 -22.37
C TRP A 671 8.37 -4.23 -23.64
N ASN A 672 9.28 -5.19 -23.88
CA ASN A 672 10.15 -5.18 -25.05
C ASN A 672 10.61 -6.59 -25.42
N VAL A 673 10.77 -6.85 -26.72
CA VAL A 673 11.41 -8.07 -27.24
C VAL A 673 12.85 -7.73 -27.61
N SER A 674 13.82 -8.42 -27.01
CA SER A 674 15.25 -8.12 -27.14
C SER A 674 15.97 -8.95 -28.20
N VAL A 675 15.25 -9.79 -28.93
CA VAL A 675 15.78 -10.69 -29.96
C VAL A 675 14.89 -10.72 -31.20
N GLU A 676 15.46 -11.16 -32.31
CA GLU A 676 14.76 -11.32 -33.59
C GLU A 676 14.75 -12.80 -34.02
N ALA A 677 13.78 -13.18 -34.87
CA ALA A 677 13.77 -14.50 -35.49
C ALA A 677 15.03 -14.69 -36.36
N GLY A 678 15.65 -15.87 -36.28
CA GLY A 678 16.94 -16.20 -36.89
C GLY A 678 18.16 -15.88 -36.02
N GLN A 679 18.01 -15.16 -34.89
CA GLN A 679 19.14 -14.80 -34.04
C GLN A 679 19.66 -15.99 -33.22
N ARG A 680 20.99 -16.17 -33.19
CA ARG A 680 21.65 -17.13 -32.28
C ARG A 680 21.74 -16.53 -30.88
N VAL A 681 21.39 -17.31 -29.87
CA VAL A 681 21.41 -16.91 -28.46
C VAL A 681 22.17 -17.91 -27.60
N GLU A 682 22.80 -17.43 -26.53
CA GLU A 682 23.46 -18.26 -25.51
C GLU A 682 22.52 -18.59 -24.34
N ALA A 683 22.81 -19.65 -23.59
CA ALA A 683 22.08 -19.97 -22.37
C ALA A 683 22.19 -18.80 -21.38
N GLY A 684 21.06 -18.38 -20.80
CA GLY A 684 20.96 -17.22 -19.92
C GLY A 684 20.89 -15.87 -20.62
N GLN A 685 21.03 -15.81 -21.96
CA GLN A 685 20.88 -14.55 -22.70
C GLN A 685 19.44 -14.03 -22.59
N LYS A 686 19.29 -12.72 -22.39
CA LYS A 686 17.98 -12.06 -22.31
C LYS A 686 17.28 -12.10 -23.67
N LEU A 687 16.06 -12.62 -23.68
CA LEU A 687 15.21 -12.74 -24.87
C LEU A 687 14.18 -11.62 -24.93
N MET A 688 13.53 -11.31 -23.81
CA MET A 688 12.54 -10.22 -23.73
C MET A 688 12.35 -9.76 -22.29
N ILE A 689 11.66 -8.64 -22.12
CA ILE A 689 11.28 -8.07 -20.83
C ILE A 689 9.76 -8.06 -20.75
N LEU A 690 9.23 -8.69 -19.71
CA LEU A 690 7.83 -8.61 -19.32
C LEU A 690 7.67 -7.55 -18.22
N GLU A 691 6.54 -6.87 -18.18
CA GLU A 691 6.11 -6.01 -17.10
C GLU A 691 4.91 -6.65 -16.41
N ALA A 692 5.08 -7.04 -15.16
CA ALA A 692 4.00 -7.47 -14.28
C ALA A 692 4.34 -7.09 -12.84
N MET A 693 3.31 -6.95 -12.00
CA MET A 693 3.54 -6.58 -10.60
C MET A 693 4.42 -5.31 -10.46
N LYS A 694 4.27 -4.37 -11.41
CA LYS A 694 5.06 -3.14 -11.55
C LYS A 694 6.58 -3.35 -11.60
N THR A 695 7.02 -4.52 -12.06
CA THR A 695 8.41 -4.95 -12.12
C THR A 695 8.75 -5.46 -13.52
N GLU A 696 9.97 -5.17 -13.98
CA GLU A 696 10.54 -5.75 -15.19
C GLU A 696 11.06 -7.17 -14.91
N ILE A 697 10.58 -8.15 -15.67
CA ILE A 697 10.96 -9.56 -15.57
C ILE A 697 11.62 -9.98 -16.87
N ALA A 698 12.92 -10.26 -16.80
CA ALA A 698 13.67 -10.74 -17.96
C ALA A 698 13.36 -12.21 -18.21
N VAL A 699 12.86 -12.53 -19.39
CA VAL A 699 12.77 -13.90 -19.90
C VAL A 699 14.10 -14.21 -20.58
N THR A 700 14.78 -15.28 -20.16
CA THR A 700 16.10 -15.66 -20.65
C THR A 700 16.05 -16.99 -21.40
N ALA A 701 17.06 -17.24 -22.23
CA ALA A 701 17.18 -18.49 -22.97
C ALA A 701 17.55 -19.64 -22.03
N PRO A 702 16.75 -20.72 -21.94
CA PRO A 702 17.07 -21.86 -21.08
C PRO A 702 18.30 -22.65 -21.57
N ARG A 703 18.67 -22.48 -22.85
CA ARG A 703 19.80 -23.12 -23.51
C ARG A 703 20.27 -22.28 -24.68
N ALA A 704 21.48 -22.55 -25.18
CA ALA A 704 21.93 -21.97 -26.45
C ALA A 704 21.12 -22.52 -27.63
N GLY A 705 20.85 -21.70 -28.64
CA GLY A 705 20.01 -22.08 -29.79
C GLY A 705 19.81 -20.94 -30.79
N ILE A 706 18.91 -21.15 -31.75
CA ILE A 706 18.49 -20.13 -32.72
C ILE A 706 17.01 -19.79 -32.46
N VAL A 707 16.67 -18.51 -32.36
CA VAL A 707 15.28 -18.06 -32.22
C VAL A 707 14.55 -18.40 -33.52
N HIS A 708 13.65 -19.38 -33.50
CA HIS A 708 12.92 -19.81 -34.70
C HIS A 708 11.79 -18.83 -35.06
N SER A 709 10.98 -18.45 -34.07
CA SER A 709 9.87 -17.52 -34.24
C SER A 709 9.50 -16.83 -32.93
N LEU A 710 8.95 -15.62 -33.03
CA LEU A 710 8.36 -14.87 -31.92
C LEU A 710 6.84 -15.07 -31.94
N ALA A 711 6.25 -15.40 -30.79
CA ALA A 711 4.81 -15.63 -30.63
C ALA A 711 4.11 -14.48 -29.89
N CYS A 712 4.83 -13.41 -29.55
CA CYS A 712 4.30 -12.19 -28.95
C CYS A 712 5.01 -10.94 -29.50
N ALA A 713 4.43 -9.77 -29.24
CA ALA A 713 4.97 -8.46 -29.63
C ALA A 713 5.01 -7.51 -28.44
N ALA A 714 5.84 -6.48 -28.50
CA ALA A 714 5.86 -5.42 -27.49
C ALA A 714 4.48 -4.75 -27.37
N GLY A 715 4.05 -4.50 -26.13
CA GLY A 715 2.73 -4.01 -25.76
C GLY A 715 1.65 -5.10 -25.61
N ALA A 716 1.88 -6.34 -26.05
CA ALA A 716 0.90 -7.41 -25.93
C ALA A 716 0.75 -7.90 -24.48
N LEU A 717 -0.46 -8.29 -24.08
CA LEU A 717 -0.68 -9.07 -22.86
C LEU A 717 -0.35 -10.54 -23.15
N VAL A 718 0.33 -11.18 -22.19
CA VAL A 718 0.67 -12.60 -22.23
C VAL A 718 0.23 -13.29 -20.93
N TRP A 719 -0.06 -14.58 -21.02
CA TRP A 719 -0.52 -15.40 -19.88
C TRP A 719 0.57 -16.35 -19.40
N ALA A 720 0.54 -16.70 -18.11
CA ALA A 720 1.43 -17.72 -17.55
C ALA A 720 1.31 -19.04 -18.34
N GLY A 721 2.45 -19.59 -18.79
CA GLY A 721 2.50 -20.79 -19.62
C GLY A 721 2.32 -20.57 -21.12
N GLN A 722 1.92 -19.37 -21.57
CA GLN A 722 1.83 -19.06 -23.00
C GLN A 722 3.20 -19.11 -23.65
N THR A 723 3.30 -19.69 -24.85
CA THR A 723 4.52 -19.65 -25.66
C THR A 723 4.83 -18.20 -26.05
N LEU A 724 6.02 -17.71 -25.69
CA LEU A 724 6.51 -16.38 -26.06
C LEU A 724 7.34 -16.42 -27.34
N LEU A 725 8.16 -17.46 -27.49
CA LEU A 725 8.94 -17.73 -28.69
C LEU A 725 9.34 -19.21 -28.77
N LEU A 726 9.81 -19.64 -29.93
CA LEU A 726 10.34 -20.97 -30.17
C LEU A 726 11.86 -20.92 -30.37
N LEU A 727 12.59 -21.80 -29.68
CA LEU A 727 14.04 -21.97 -29.80
C LEU A 727 14.37 -23.27 -30.54
N ALA A 728 15.03 -23.18 -31.69
CA ALA A 728 15.58 -24.32 -32.41
C ALA A 728 16.94 -24.74 -31.82
N GLU A 729 17.26 -26.02 -31.87
CA GLU A 729 18.63 -26.50 -31.61
C GLU A 729 19.63 -25.85 -32.56
N ALA A 730 20.75 -25.37 -32.00
CA ALA A 730 21.89 -24.96 -32.82
C ALA A 730 22.53 -26.23 -33.38
N ALA A 731 22.56 -26.37 -34.71
CA ALA A 731 23.36 -27.42 -35.35
C ALA A 731 24.81 -27.29 -34.87
N ALA A 732 25.39 -28.43 -34.47
CA ALA A 732 26.73 -28.53 -33.89
C ALA A 732 27.82 -27.94 -34.79
#